data_AF-A0A1V5M4F3-F1
#
_entry.id   AF-A0A1V5M4F3-F1
#
_cell.length_a   1.000
_cell.length_b   1.000
_cell.length_c   1.000
_cell.angle_alpha   90.00
_cell.angle_beta   90.00
_cell.angle_gamma   90.00
#
_symmetry.space_group_name_H-M   'P 1'
#
loop_
_entity.id
_entity.type
_entity.pdbx_description
1 polymer ?
#
loop_
_entity_poly.entity_id
_entity_poly.type
_entity_poly.pdbx_seq_one_letter_code
_entity_poly.pdbx_strand_id
1 'polypeptide(L)'
;MSFMGDRWIKNPPQWHALVWALRKPWVADPELGPTFNAYLNGAGYWAKWGAQDEKADRFPLLFGPTEVSRKNVEGRVDVTAMLTSGDFGATFAARLRQLEYQGFLVRKWETYDTRYKDGWNGYEYGPATGGRGILINTPKLVVTFSPAKAEKLDGNALKFDTRAHAAGLRAKGGDGKPTAVLPDAAAIKQLAAKYGLVRPAAMPDWRWQRIQELAVADPKHPAFQYPTTPDGYNKWMDEILRRPYRNFVGHLTPFCAIEALQYGDSWPAPVREHMVRYWGAWLMPGRPASELVHPQGIHGDDNQKYLERTGDWRGNTSFYRAGYTREMSTMNFNHVAVTGALLGGRLTGIREAMDDGRFGLENLPLRLWSWYDGSTQESIDHYYLTLTMLAQKEFANWGPDVIDRMMGRSMLTKTVDELTGAYHPGLRRFIATSGRTGIAYVLAIQDGTKHIVHTLSHSGALTDLGKATTVGGMPVLGHDGPPAMIAAQALLSPFGDDWTAYMVDEKPLPFYITNSYKQWGGYAATPLQRRAYMGVNYGLASQDVVRNETVPFMAQWRRAAKQVTTASELGTLIGRYGINRTNLLDSLYHGTKQSNANGCVHAYGSFTYAMQHKNKMLLFTSPNRGLKAEEYPGTFPTEVRSLQTTLGLLDFQETPTWEIRVDGRPVTTYPVRVKAGQQIAIRDGVTYLCITPLPSTDLGRTEEVVITNETGPEVLMQGGGKTKPALLIEQYNFKADAPMPAARQNSDEVALAYGGFAIEIGDEKEYGSFDRFLAHLRAAKLDTQWDANAKVLGVTWRTGNDTIECGFKPEYQGGRTDACFPYRRVNGEYAYLPQGVERDSTLTAMSRLGRIEKNGAVLTNEPGRMGYLQTEPNTGTYAGHNPLPDATLWSLDAPGGVKVGADGRLGLARVVVRPKENRLWVDYATKPEQNSADMATALVVFGLKGQPAVARNGIRVTDAVKMTVAGKAAWVVPLADGMPKKALHLVPARYTRAQQVFTMADRPDTTAFMIQDWLLVGPFDNTKGAGFDTAYGPEQDQTKPAYTGMGGKEVAWTRLQPGKPALGKGVVNLRGRFAGVNDNATAYALTNITSDRDRAVTLFTGSDDTITAWVNGKPVIARNVYRAAAPDQDRVDIQLKKGENTLLLKVCQGGGGWEFYARLGDAFGLPVTDGVTYGFGQ
;
A
#
# COMPACT_ATOMS: atom_id res chain seq x y z
N MET A 1 -24.86 18.05 17.96
CA MET A 1 -25.97 17.84 17.00
C MET A 1 -25.94 16.38 16.57
N SER A 2 -27.05 15.67 16.64
CA SER A 2 -27.14 14.27 16.20
C SER A 2 -26.86 14.21 14.70
N PHE A 3 -25.79 13.51 14.28
CA PHE A 3 -25.50 13.22 12.87
C PHE A 3 -26.66 12.49 12.15
N MET A 4 -27.69 12.05 12.87
CA MET A 4 -28.80 11.25 12.35
C MET A 4 -30.09 12.05 12.09
N GLY A 5 -30.15 13.34 12.41
CA GLY A 5 -31.35 14.15 12.17
C GLY A 5 -32.64 13.50 12.70
N ASP A 6 -33.65 13.37 11.84
CA ASP A 6 -34.95 12.74 12.13
C ASP A 6 -35.01 11.23 11.88
N ARG A 7 -33.88 10.57 11.59
CA ARG A 7 -33.87 9.14 11.23
C ARG A 7 -34.33 8.20 12.32
N TRP A 8 -34.12 8.52 13.59
CA TRP A 8 -34.67 7.73 14.70
C TRP A 8 -36.18 7.76 14.75
N ILE A 9 -36.79 8.82 14.19
CA ILE A 9 -38.23 8.97 14.09
C ILE A 9 -38.74 8.17 12.89
N LYS A 10 -38.06 8.27 11.74
CA LYS A 10 -38.41 7.55 10.50
C LYS A 10 -38.18 6.03 10.58
N ASN A 11 -37.04 5.63 11.17
CA ASN A 11 -36.60 4.25 11.36
C ASN A 11 -36.40 3.99 12.86
N PRO A 12 -37.48 3.73 13.62
CA PRO A 12 -37.37 3.49 15.05
C PRO A 12 -36.52 2.25 15.33
N PRO A 13 -35.63 2.29 16.33
CA PRO A 13 -34.74 1.18 16.63
C PRO A 13 -35.53 -0.05 17.08
N GLN A 14 -35.06 -1.22 16.67
CA GLN A 14 -35.50 -2.50 17.22
C GLN A 14 -34.37 -3.05 18.08
N TRP A 15 -34.61 -3.18 19.38
CA TRP A 15 -33.64 -3.75 20.30
C TRP A 15 -34.01 -5.18 20.64
N HIS A 16 -33.01 -5.98 21.01
CA HIS A 16 -33.22 -7.31 21.53
C HIS A 16 -32.56 -7.44 22.90
N ALA A 17 -33.33 -7.94 23.85
CA ALA A 17 -32.82 -8.31 25.17
C ALA A 17 -32.31 -9.77 25.13
N LEU A 18 -31.11 -9.96 25.64
CA LEU A 18 -30.49 -11.23 25.96
C LEU A 18 -30.54 -11.43 27.47
N VAL A 19 -30.98 -12.60 27.93
CA VAL A 19 -31.19 -12.85 29.36
C VAL A 19 -30.46 -14.11 29.80
N TRP A 20 -29.77 -14.06 30.94
CA TRP A 20 -29.13 -15.22 31.57
C TRP A 20 -29.48 -15.28 33.05
N ALA A 21 -29.62 -16.49 33.61
CA ALA A 21 -29.70 -16.66 35.05
C ALA A 21 -28.32 -16.44 35.69
N LEU A 22 -28.27 -15.77 36.83
CA LEU A 22 -27.04 -15.55 37.59
C LEU A 22 -26.78 -16.72 38.55
N ARG A 23 -25.53 -16.89 38.98
CA ARG A 23 -25.07 -17.89 39.97
C ARG A 23 -24.72 -17.27 41.33
N LYS A 24 -24.61 -15.95 41.39
CA LYS A 24 -24.34 -15.19 42.62
C LYS A 24 -25.57 -14.35 42.97
N PRO A 25 -25.77 -14.01 44.26
CA PRO A 25 -26.88 -13.17 44.66
C PRO A 25 -26.88 -11.82 43.93
N TRP A 26 -28.05 -11.38 43.46
CA TRP A 26 -28.26 -10.08 42.82
C TRP A 26 -29.48 -9.42 43.46
N VAL A 27 -29.25 -8.67 44.54
CA VAL A 27 -30.31 -7.96 45.25
C VAL A 27 -30.02 -6.48 45.19
N ALA A 28 -30.97 -5.71 44.64
CA ALA A 28 -30.88 -4.26 44.59
C ALA A 28 -30.89 -3.68 46.01
N ASP A 29 -29.75 -3.15 46.45
CA ASP A 29 -29.58 -2.44 47.71
C ASP A 29 -28.86 -1.10 47.42
N PRO A 30 -29.29 0.02 48.00
CA PRO A 30 -28.72 1.34 47.69
C PRO A 30 -27.25 1.50 48.12
N GLU A 31 -26.77 0.73 49.11
CA GLU A 31 -25.40 0.81 49.64
C GLU A 31 -24.54 -0.37 49.16
N LEU A 32 -25.10 -1.58 49.22
CA LEU A 32 -24.43 -2.85 48.96
C LEU A 32 -24.76 -3.45 47.61
N GLY A 33 -25.64 -2.81 46.84
CA GLY A 33 -26.17 -3.34 45.60
C GLY A 33 -25.08 -3.71 44.60
N PRO A 34 -25.42 -4.57 43.64
CA PRO A 34 -24.50 -5.02 42.63
C PRO A 34 -24.01 -3.84 41.78
N THR A 35 -22.71 -3.78 41.57
CA THR A 35 -22.05 -2.87 40.62
C THR A 35 -21.58 -3.67 39.40
N PHE A 36 -21.04 -2.98 38.40
CA PHE A 36 -20.36 -3.66 37.29
C PHE A 36 -19.20 -4.56 37.76
N ASN A 37 -18.60 -4.26 38.91
CA ASN A 37 -17.43 -4.97 39.43
C ASN A 37 -17.76 -5.99 40.53
N ALA A 38 -18.82 -5.75 41.29
CA ALA A 38 -19.18 -6.53 42.48
C ALA A 38 -20.64 -6.98 42.45
N TYR A 39 -20.92 -8.21 42.86
CA TYR A 39 -22.32 -8.64 43.09
C TYR A 39 -22.83 -8.17 44.46
N LEU A 40 -21.91 -7.91 45.41
CA LEU A 40 -22.16 -7.19 46.66
C LEU A 40 -21.02 -6.20 46.93
N ASN A 41 -21.31 -4.91 46.87
CA ASN A 41 -20.29 -3.87 46.95
C ASN A 41 -19.46 -3.94 48.25
N GLY A 42 -18.13 -4.03 48.12
CA GLY A 42 -17.20 -4.15 49.24
C GLY A 42 -17.30 -5.45 50.06
N ALA A 43 -17.94 -6.50 49.53
CA ALA A 43 -18.06 -7.79 50.21
C ALA A 43 -17.88 -9.00 49.28
N GLY A 44 -18.38 -8.95 48.04
CA GLY A 44 -18.30 -10.06 47.09
C GLY A 44 -18.21 -9.56 45.64
N TYR A 45 -17.25 -10.10 44.88
CA TYR A 45 -16.91 -9.64 43.53
C TYR A 45 -17.29 -10.65 42.45
N TRP A 46 -17.67 -10.14 41.26
CA TRP A 46 -17.87 -11.00 40.09
C TRP A 46 -16.52 -11.63 39.70
N ALA A 47 -16.51 -12.91 39.36
CA ALA A 47 -15.32 -13.58 38.82
C ALA A 47 -14.86 -12.95 37.50
N LYS A 48 -15.80 -12.38 36.73
CA LYS A 48 -15.55 -11.50 35.58
C LYS A 48 -16.58 -10.37 35.57
N TRP A 49 -16.11 -9.12 35.52
CA TRP A 49 -16.91 -7.90 35.52
C TRP A 49 -18.19 -8.00 34.65
N GLY A 50 -19.28 -7.43 35.14
CA GLY A 50 -20.59 -7.50 34.50
C GLY A 50 -21.23 -8.88 34.55
N ALA A 51 -20.84 -9.71 35.52
CA ALA A 51 -21.30 -11.08 35.71
C ALA A 51 -21.10 -11.98 34.48
N GLN A 52 -19.94 -11.88 33.84
CA GLN A 52 -19.73 -12.49 32.51
C GLN A 52 -19.20 -13.93 32.55
N ASP A 53 -18.69 -14.41 33.69
CA ASP A 53 -18.15 -15.77 33.81
C ASP A 53 -19.26 -16.84 33.82
N GLU A 54 -19.20 -17.78 32.88
CA GLU A 54 -20.26 -18.80 32.68
C GLU A 54 -20.22 -19.95 33.70
N LYS A 55 -19.17 -19.99 34.53
CA LYS A 55 -18.99 -21.03 35.57
C LYS A 55 -19.29 -20.47 36.95
N ALA A 56 -18.87 -19.24 37.25
CA ALA A 56 -18.92 -18.64 38.57
C ALA A 56 -19.99 -17.56 38.73
N ASP A 57 -20.29 -16.80 37.67
CA ASP A 57 -21.16 -15.61 37.78
C ASP A 57 -22.55 -15.83 37.21
N ARG A 58 -22.67 -16.51 36.06
CA ARG A 58 -23.93 -16.78 35.37
C ARG A 58 -23.97 -18.17 34.77
N PHE A 59 -25.16 -18.66 34.45
CA PHE A 59 -25.34 -19.91 33.71
C PHE A 59 -25.14 -19.67 32.20
N PRO A 60 -24.63 -20.68 31.45
CA PRO A 60 -24.38 -20.53 30.01
C PRO A 60 -25.67 -20.48 29.17
N LEU A 61 -26.79 -21.03 29.66
CA LEU A 61 -28.07 -21.01 28.95
C LEU A 61 -28.55 -19.57 28.72
N LEU A 62 -28.63 -19.16 27.45
CA LEU A 62 -29.22 -17.91 27.01
C LEU A 62 -30.73 -18.06 26.87
N PHE A 63 -31.48 -17.22 27.58
CA PHE A 63 -32.90 -17.02 27.39
C PHE A 63 -33.13 -15.86 26.41
N GLY A 64 -33.94 -16.06 25.37
CA GLY A 64 -34.14 -15.11 24.26
C GLY A 64 -33.31 -15.45 23.01
N PRO A 65 -32.99 -14.49 22.12
CA PRO A 65 -33.30 -13.05 22.19
C PRO A 65 -34.80 -12.75 22.12
N THR A 66 -35.23 -11.59 22.64
CA THR A 66 -36.61 -11.08 22.48
C THR A 66 -36.59 -9.62 22.05
N GLU A 67 -37.43 -9.24 21.07
CA GLU A 67 -37.51 -7.85 20.61
C GLU A 67 -38.17 -6.97 21.68
N VAL A 68 -37.56 -5.81 21.93
CA VAL A 68 -38.10 -4.70 22.71
C VAL A 68 -37.98 -3.45 21.83
N SER A 69 -39.10 -3.00 21.26
CA SER A 69 -39.13 -1.89 20.32
C SER A 69 -40.42 -1.09 20.43
N ARG A 70 -40.57 -0.03 19.62
CA ARG A 70 -41.85 0.67 19.49
C ARG A 70 -42.98 -0.22 18.94
N LYS A 71 -42.63 -1.25 18.16
CA LYS A 71 -43.59 -2.20 17.58
C LYS A 71 -43.92 -3.33 18.57
N ASN A 72 -42.90 -3.79 19.29
CA ASN A 72 -42.99 -4.86 20.28
C ASN A 72 -42.59 -4.30 21.65
N VAL A 73 -43.54 -3.66 22.34
CA VAL A 73 -43.28 -2.97 23.62
C VAL A 73 -43.10 -3.93 24.81
N GLU A 74 -43.49 -5.21 24.65
CA GLU A 74 -43.27 -6.29 25.62
C GLU A 74 -42.28 -7.33 25.08
N GLY A 75 -41.05 -7.35 25.60
CA GLY A 75 -40.09 -8.42 25.30
C GLY A 75 -40.29 -9.62 26.22
N ARG A 76 -41.07 -10.62 25.78
CA ARG A 76 -41.31 -11.85 26.54
C ARG A 76 -40.13 -12.81 26.39
N VAL A 77 -39.66 -13.37 27.50
CA VAL A 77 -38.58 -14.36 27.54
C VAL A 77 -39.07 -15.58 28.30
N ASP A 78 -38.94 -16.75 27.68
CA ASP A 78 -39.22 -18.02 28.37
C ASP A 78 -38.05 -18.39 29.27
N VAL A 79 -38.27 -18.32 30.58
CA VAL A 79 -37.30 -18.71 31.62
C VAL A 79 -37.71 -19.99 32.34
N THR A 80 -38.65 -20.77 31.79
CA THR A 80 -39.22 -21.98 32.41
C THR A 80 -38.14 -22.98 32.85
N ALA A 81 -37.08 -23.12 32.05
CA ALA A 81 -35.96 -24.01 32.36
C ALA A 81 -35.32 -23.73 33.73
N MET A 82 -35.38 -22.50 34.24
CA MET A 82 -34.88 -22.13 35.57
C MET A 82 -35.57 -22.91 36.70
N LEU A 83 -36.83 -23.29 36.50
CA LEU A 83 -37.63 -24.00 37.50
C LEU A 83 -37.80 -25.50 37.19
N THR A 84 -37.47 -25.94 35.97
CA THR A 84 -37.67 -27.32 35.52
C THR A 84 -36.39 -28.11 35.24
N SER A 85 -35.29 -27.47 34.82
CA SER A 85 -34.02 -28.15 34.56
C SER A 85 -33.22 -28.37 35.84
N GLY A 86 -32.63 -29.56 35.98
CA GLY A 86 -31.70 -29.88 37.08
C GLY A 86 -30.43 -29.04 37.08
N ASP A 87 -30.09 -28.39 35.96
CA ASP A 87 -28.91 -27.53 35.83
C ASP A 87 -28.93 -26.35 36.80
N PHE A 88 -30.12 -25.89 37.20
CA PHE A 88 -30.35 -24.77 38.12
C PHE A 88 -30.64 -25.23 39.57
N GLY A 89 -30.45 -26.51 39.86
CA GLY A 89 -30.63 -27.04 41.21
C GLY A 89 -31.31 -28.41 41.23
N ALA A 90 -30.86 -29.27 42.12
CA ALA A 90 -31.30 -30.66 42.21
C ALA A 90 -32.78 -30.81 42.60
N THR A 91 -33.31 -29.92 43.43
CA THR A 91 -34.71 -29.94 43.89
C THR A 91 -35.46 -28.70 43.42
N PHE A 92 -36.80 -28.76 43.39
CA PHE A 92 -37.63 -27.60 43.08
C PHE A 92 -37.40 -26.46 44.09
N ALA A 93 -37.24 -26.82 45.37
CA ALA A 93 -36.86 -25.90 46.42
C ALA A 93 -35.54 -25.16 46.15
N ALA A 94 -34.51 -25.89 45.69
CA ALA A 94 -33.22 -25.29 45.35
C ALA A 94 -33.34 -24.33 44.16
N ARG A 95 -34.13 -24.68 43.14
CA ARG A 95 -34.37 -23.85 41.95
C ARG A 95 -35.14 -22.57 42.27
N LEU A 96 -36.20 -22.66 43.07
CA LEU A 96 -36.95 -21.49 43.56
C LEU A 96 -36.05 -20.55 44.35
N ARG A 97 -35.21 -21.10 45.23
CA ARG A 97 -34.26 -20.31 46.01
C ARG A 97 -33.21 -19.62 45.13
N GLN A 98 -32.71 -20.31 44.10
CA GLN A 98 -31.81 -19.69 43.12
C GLN A 98 -32.47 -18.54 42.38
N LEU A 99 -33.71 -18.72 41.89
CA LEU A 99 -34.47 -17.68 41.21
C LEU A 99 -34.64 -16.43 42.10
N GLU A 100 -35.01 -16.62 43.37
CA GLU A 100 -35.20 -15.53 44.33
C GLU A 100 -33.90 -14.78 44.64
N TYR A 101 -32.78 -15.50 44.79
CA TYR A 101 -31.53 -14.90 45.26
C TYR A 101 -30.68 -14.31 44.16
N GLN A 102 -30.61 -15.00 43.03
CA GLN A 102 -29.60 -14.76 42.01
C GLN A 102 -30.14 -13.87 40.88
N GLY A 103 -31.43 -13.94 40.56
CA GLY A 103 -32.03 -13.12 39.50
C GLY A 103 -31.43 -13.35 38.11
N PHE A 104 -31.55 -12.35 37.24
CA PHE A 104 -31.15 -12.44 35.83
C PHE A 104 -30.25 -11.28 35.40
N LEU A 105 -29.27 -11.59 34.55
CA LEU A 105 -28.52 -10.61 33.77
C LEU A 105 -29.30 -10.31 32.49
N VAL A 106 -29.67 -9.04 32.28
CA VAL A 106 -30.27 -8.57 31.03
C VAL A 106 -29.26 -7.71 30.28
N ARG A 107 -29.03 -8.04 29.00
CA ARG A 107 -28.10 -7.31 28.14
C ARG A 107 -28.75 -6.99 26.81
N LYS A 108 -28.49 -5.78 26.30
CA LYS A 108 -28.85 -5.40 24.93
C LYS A 108 -27.96 -6.11 23.91
N TRP A 109 -28.55 -6.67 22.85
CA TRP A 109 -27.81 -7.34 21.79
C TRP A 109 -27.17 -6.37 20.78
N GLU A 110 -27.90 -5.32 20.37
CA GLU A 110 -27.47 -4.41 19.30
C GLU A 110 -26.34 -3.49 19.77
N THR A 111 -25.19 -3.69 19.14
CA THR A 111 -23.93 -2.96 19.33
C THR A 111 -23.67 -1.90 18.26
N TYR A 112 -24.33 -2.01 17.09
CA TYR A 112 -24.48 -1.00 16.04
C TYR A 112 -25.77 -1.31 15.24
N ASP A 113 -26.14 -0.52 14.23
CA ASP A 113 -27.34 -0.80 13.41
C ASP A 113 -27.18 -0.20 12.01
N THR A 114 -27.16 -1.04 10.98
CA THR A 114 -26.91 -0.61 9.60
C THR A 114 -28.09 0.09 8.97
N ARG A 115 -29.29 0.06 9.57
CA ARG A 115 -30.45 0.86 9.13
C ARG A 115 -30.19 2.35 9.18
N TYR A 116 -29.27 2.78 10.06
CA TYR A 116 -28.90 4.18 10.18
C TYR A 116 -27.82 4.62 9.19
N LYS A 117 -27.25 3.68 8.41
CA LYS A 117 -26.32 4.01 7.33
C LYS A 117 -27.05 4.80 6.24
N ASP A 118 -26.54 5.98 5.90
CA ASP A 118 -26.92 6.75 4.72
C ASP A 118 -26.67 5.91 3.45
N GLY A 119 -27.61 5.89 2.50
CA GLY A 119 -27.36 5.36 1.14
C GLY A 119 -26.14 6.03 0.48
N TRP A 120 -25.61 5.47 -0.62
CA TRP A 120 -24.35 5.86 -1.31
C TRP A 120 -23.12 6.15 -0.39
N ASN A 121 -23.17 5.90 0.92
CA ASN A 121 -22.07 6.19 1.82
C ASN A 121 -21.06 5.05 1.81
N GLY A 122 -20.13 5.16 0.87
CA GLY A 122 -19.08 4.17 0.62
C GLY A 122 -18.02 4.01 1.71
N TYR A 123 -18.04 4.86 2.74
CA TYR A 123 -17.02 4.93 3.80
C TYR A 123 -17.52 4.43 5.15
N GLU A 124 -18.78 4.00 5.23
CA GLU A 124 -19.42 3.52 6.46
C GLU A 124 -19.31 4.52 7.63
N TYR A 125 -19.44 5.82 7.36
CA TYR A 125 -19.23 6.91 8.33
C TYR A 125 -20.08 6.86 9.63
N GLY A 126 -21.02 5.90 9.80
CA GLY A 126 -21.79 5.83 11.04
C GLY A 126 -22.98 4.87 11.05
N PRO A 127 -22.77 3.55 11.15
CA PRO A 127 -23.77 2.70 11.79
C PRO A 127 -23.87 3.09 13.27
N ALA A 128 -25.08 3.37 13.75
CA ALA A 128 -25.28 3.96 15.08
C ALA A 128 -25.97 3.00 16.04
N THR A 129 -25.39 2.72 17.23
CA THR A 129 -26.22 2.36 18.40
C THR A 129 -25.65 2.79 19.76
N GLY A 130 -25.73 4.07 20.10
CA GLY A 130 -25.71 4.46 21.52
C GLY A 130 -26.00 5.95 21.76
N GLY A 131 -27.05 6.37 22.48
CA GLY A 131 -28.14 5.58 23.09
C GLY A 131 -29.30 6.44 23.62
N ARG A 132 -30.42 5.77 23.88
CA ARG A 132 -31.06 5.73 25.21
C ARG A 132 -31.03 4.25 25.59
N GLY A 133 -30.73 3.90 26.83
CA GLY A 133 -30.75 2.49 27.25
C GLY A 133 -32.15 1.87 27.07
N ILE A 134 -32.27 0.56 27.27
CA ILE A 134 -33.59 -0.04 27.48
C ILE A 134 -34.07 0.42 28.85
N LEU A 135 -35.04 1.33 28.91
CA LEU A 135 -35.73 1.65 30.15
C LEU A 135 -36.83 0.61 30.34
N ILE A 136 -36.62 -0.28 31.31
CA ILE A 136 -37.60 -1.29 31.71
C ILE A 136 -38.39 -0.68 32.87
N ASN A 137 -39.72 -0.60 32.74
CA ASN A 137 -40.60 -0.10 33.81
C ASN A 137 -40.64 -1.10 34.97
N THR A 138 -41.59 -2.04 34.96
CA THR A 138 -41.68 -3.10 35.99
C THR A 138 -41.57 -4.45 35.28
N PRO A 139 -40.50 -5.24 35.52
CA PRO A 139 -40.42 -6.60 35.01
C PRO A 139 -41.58 -7.43 35.59
N LYS A 140 -42.21 -8.26 34.76
CA LYS A 140 -43.31 -9.14 35.17
C LYS A 140 -42.90 -10.60 34.94
N LEU A 141 -43.03 -11.42 35.98
CA LEU A 141 -42.91 -12.87 35.88
C LEU A 141 -44.32 -13.47 35.74
N VAL A 142 -44.58 -14.15 34.62
CA VAL A 142 -45.83 -14.88 34.41
C VAL A 142 -45.57 -16.35 34.68
N VAL A 143 -46.34 -16.93 35.60
CA VAL A 143 -46.19 -18.33 36.00
C VAL A 143 -47.47 -19.08 35.66
N THR A 144 -47.33 -20.24 35.00
CA THR A 144 -48.43 -21.16 34.74
C THR A 144 -48.12 -22.48 35.43
N PHE A 145 -49.01 -22.90 36.33
CA PHE A 145 -48.85 -24.14 37.09
C PHE A 145 -49.64 -25.28 36.45
N SER A 146 -49.08 -26.49 36.49
CA SER A 146 -49.80 -27.73 36.24
C SER A 146 -49.96 -28.52 37.55
N PRO A 147 -50.99 -29.36 37.69
CA PRO A 147 -51.14 -30.20 38.87
C PRO A 147 -49.93 -31.13 39.05
N ALA A 148 -49.31 -31.08 40.22
CA ALA A 148 -48.17 -31.90 40.60
C ALA A 148 -48.25 -32.32 42.08
N LYS A 149 -47.44 -33.29 42.49
CA LYS A 149 -47.38 -33.74 43.89
C LYS A 149 -46.80 -32.61 44.76
N ALA A 150 -47.50 -32.26 45.84
CA ALA A 150 -47.09 -31.14 46.71
C ALA A 150 -45.75 -31.43 47.40
N GLU A 151 -44.82 -30.48 47.32
CA GLU A 151 -43.54 -30.46 48.05
C GLU A 151 -43.62 -29.41 49.16
N LYS A 152 -43.27 -29.75 50.40
CA LYS A 152 -43.27 -28.80 51.53
C LYS A 152 -41.96 -28.01 51.54
N LEU A 153 -42.09 -26.69 51.58
CA LEU A 153 -41.00 -25.72 51.59
C LEU A 153 -41.03 -24.90 52.88
N ASP A 154 -39.87 -24.73 53.51
CA ASP A 154 -39.71 -23.77 54.60
C ASP A 154 -39.61 -22.34 54.03
N GLY A 155 -40.60 -21.51 54.29
CA GLY A 155 -40.65 -20.13 53.82
C GLY A 155 -39.55 -19.23 54.40
N ASN A 156 -38.97 -19.56 55.57
CA ASN A 156 -37.83 -18.83 56.11
C ASN A 156 -36.54 -19.13 55.35
N ALA A 157 -36.42 -20.33 54.76
CA ALA A 157 -35.28 -20.70 53.92
C ALA A 157 -35.25 -19.96 52.56
N LEU A 158 -36.30 -19.20 52.23
CA LEU A 158 -36.43 -18.42 51.00
C LEU A 158 -36.17 -16.91 51.19
N LYS A 159 -35.90 -16.40 52.40
CA LYS A 159 -35.55 -14.99 52.62
C LYS A 159 -34.05 -14.76 52.43
N PHE A 160 -33.65 -13.74 51.67
CA PHE A 160 -32.24 -13.33 51.53
C PHE A 160 -32.00 -12.00 52.26
N ASP A 161 -31.17 -12.00 53.30
CA ASP A 161 -30.71 -10.79 53.97
C ASP A 161 -29.35 -10.35 53.39
N THR A 162 -29.39 -9.36 52.51
CA THR A 162 -28.22 -8.79 51.83
C THR A 162 -27.16 -8.27 52.79
N ARG A 163 -27.56 -7.63 53.89
CA ARG A 163 -26.63 -7.01 54.84
C ARG A 163 -25.96 -8.07 55.71
N ALA A 164 -26.71 -9.03 56.23
CA ALA A 164 -26.16 -10.14 56.98
C ALA A 164 -25.22 -10.99 56.12
N HIS A 165 -25.58 -11.22 54.85
CA HIS A 165 -24.72 -11.96 53.93
C HIS A 165 -23.41 -11.21 53.65
N ALA A 166 -23.47 -9.91 53.35
CA ALA A 166 -22.29 -9.08 53.13
C ALA A 166 -21.37 -9.01 54.36
N ALA A 167 -21.93 -8.87 55.56
CA ALA A 167 -21.18 -8.90 56.81
C ALA A 167 -20.49 -10.25 57.02
N GLY A 168 -21.20 -11.36 56.75
CA GLY A 168 -20.65 -12.71 56.81
C GLY A 168 -19.51 -12.95 55.83
N LEU A 169 -19.59 -12.41 54.61
CA LEU A 169 -18.50 -12.46 53.64
C LEU A 169 -17.29 -11.66 54.13
N ARG A 170 -17.48 -10.42 54.60
CA ARG A 170 -16.39 -9.58 55.13
C ARG A 170 -15.68 -10.23 56.31
N ALA A 171 -16.42 -10.86 57.22
CA ALA A 171 -15.86 -11.60 58.35
C ALA A 171 -14.96 -12.78 57.91
N LYS A 172 -15.18 -13.31 56.69
CA LYS A 172 -14.37 -14.36 56.07
C LYS A 172 -13.27 -13.82 55.14
N GLY A 173 -13.05 -12.49 55.10
CA GLY A 173 -12.07 -11.85 54.22
C GLY A 173 -12.62 -11.41 52.85
N GLY A 174 -13.94 -11.47 52.64
CA GLY A 174 -14.62 -11.19 51.38
C GLY A 174 -14.73 -12.41 50.45
N ASP A 175 -15.51 -12.29 49.37
CA ASP A 175 -15.58 -13.29 48.27
C ASP A 175 -14.97 -12.71 47.00
N GLY A 176 -13.75 -13.15 46.66
CA GLY A 176 -13.02 -12.68 45.48
C GLY A 176 -12.42 -11.28 45.63
N LYS A 177 -12.05 -10.66 44.51
CA LYS A 177 -11.41 -9.33 44.44
C LYS A 177 -11.96 -8.51 43.26
N PRO A 178 -11.83 -7.17 43.28
CA PRO A 178 -12.17 -6.33 42.13
C PRO A 178 -11.56 -6.85 40.82
N THR A 179 -12.38 -7.00 39.78
CA THR A 179 -11.97 -7.51 38.46
C THR A 179 -11.87 -6.43 37.38
N ALA A 180 -12.48 -5.27 37.61
CA ALA A 180 -12.31 -4.05 36.81
C ALA A 180 -11.67 -2.96 37.68
N VAL A 181 -10.35 -2.79 37.57
CA VAL A 181 -9.57 -1.86 38.40
C VAL A 181 -8.73 -0.94 37.51
N LEU A 182 -8.74 0.36 37.84
CA LEU A 182 -7.82 1.33 37.24
C LEU A 182 -6.47 1.30 37.96
N PRO A 183 -5.34 1.46 37.24
CA PRO A 183 -4.04 1.57 37.88
C PRO A 183 -3.99 2.83 38.76
N ASP A 184 -3.33 2.72 39.92
CA ASP A 184 -3.06 3.87 40.78
C ASP A 184 -1.92 4.74 40.20
N ALA A 185 -1.63 5.86 40.86
CA ALA A 185 -0.60 6.80 40.42
C ALA A 185 0.81 6.17 40.32
N ALA A 186 1.14 5.22 41.21
CA ALA A 186 2.44 4.55 41.19
C ALA A 186 2.54 3.57 40.01
N ALA A 187 1.49 2.80 39.75
CA ALA A 187 1.38 1.92 38.60
C ALA A 187 1.42 2.70 37.28
N ILE A 188 0.72 3.84 37.18
CA ILE A 188 0.76 4.71 36.01
C ILE A 188 2.18 5.21 35.75
N LYS A 189 2.91 5.64 36.78
CA LYS A 189 4.31 6.07 36.63
C LYS A 189 5.22 4.95 36.11
N GLN A 190 5.04 3.72 36.59
CA GLN A 190 5.79 2.56 36.11
C GLN A 190 5.45 2.23 34.65
N LEU A 191 4.17 2.28 34.28
CA LEU A 191 3.73 2.06 32.91
C LEU A 191 4.26 3.15 31.97
N ALA A 192 4.28 4.42 32.40
CA ALA A 192 4.84 5.53 31.65
C ALA A 192 6.36 5.38 31.41
N ALA A 193 7.11 4.80 32.35
CA ALA A 193 8.52 4.48 32.14
C ALA A 193 8.74 3.38 31.08
N LYS A 194 7.72 2.56 30.80
CA LYS A 194 7.76 1.51 29.77
C LYS A 194 7.25 2.00 28.41
N TYR A 195 6.14 2.75 28.40
CA TYR A 195 5.39 3.09 27.19
C TYR A 195 5.48 4.57 26.79
N GLY A 196 6.02 5.44 27.65
CA GLY A 196 6.18 6.87 27.39
C GLY A 196 7.31 7.19 26.42
N LEU A 197 7.61 8.48 26.31
CA LEU A 197 8.69 9.02 25.49
C LEU A 197 10.06 8.66 26.09
N VAL A 198 10.49 7.41 25.87
CA VAL A 198 11.76 6.87 26.39
C VAL A 198 12.63 6.45 25.21
N ARG A 199 13.87 6.94 25.19
CA ARG A 199 14.83 6.62 24.14
C ARG A 199 15.19 5.12 24.18
N PRO A 200 14.98 4.37 23.08
CA PRO A 200 15.47 3.00 22.98
C PRO A 200 17.01 2.95 23.03
N ALA A 201 17.58 1.95 23.72
CA ALA A 201 19.03 1.84 23.90
C ALA A 201 19.84 1.80 22.58
N ALA A 202 19.26 1.24 21.52
CA ALA A 202 19.88 1.14 20.20
C ALA A 202 19.73 2.41 19.34
N MET A 203 18.96 3.41 19.77
CA MET A 203 18.69 4.61 18.99
C MET A 203 19.84 5.62 19.10
N PRO A 204 20.37 6.18 17.99
CA PRO A 204 21.43 7.17 18.05
C PRO A 204 20.94 8.53 18.59
N ASP A 205 21.85 9.31 19.19
CA ASP A 205 21.55 10.61 19.84
C ASP A 205 20.85 11.58 18.87
N TRP A 206 21.36 11.69 17.64
CA TRP A 206 20.80 12.60 16.64
C TRP A 206 19.35 12.27 16.31
N ARG A 207 18.97 10.99 16.22
CA ARG A 207 17.60 10.58 15.91
C ARG A 207 16.68 10.86 17.09
N TRP A 208 17.18 10.59 18.29
CA TRP A 208 16.45 10.93 19.51
C TRP A 208 16.13 12.43 19.57
N GLN A 209 17.10 13.29 19.23
CA GLN A 209 16.87 14.73 19.14
C GLN A 209 15.74 15.08 18.16
N ARG A 210 15.73 14.49 16.95
CA ARG A 210 14.65 14.71 15.96
C ARG A 210 13.27 14.28 16.47
N ILE A 211 13.20 13.17 17.21
CA ILE A 211 11.97 12.69 17.83
C ILE A 211 11.50 13.67 18.91
N GLN A 212 12.41 14.18 19.74
CA GLN A 212 12.08 15.19 20.76
C GLN A 212 11.56 16.49 20.12
N GLU A 213 12.19 16.95 19.03
CA GLU A 213 11.75 18.12 18.27
C GLU A 213 10.30 17.95 17.77
N LEU A 214 9.97 16.80 17.17
CA LEU A 214 8.60 16.52 16.72
C LEU A 214 7.60 16.33 17.87
N ALA A 215 8.01 15.72 18.97
CA ALA A 215 7.15 15.45 20.11
C ALA A 215 6.58 16.72 20.76
N VAL A 216 7.27 17.85 20.61
CA VAL A 216 6.86 19.16 21.16
C VAL A 216 6.48 20.19 20.09
N ALA A 217 6.60 19.84 18.80
CA ALA A 217 6.37 20.77 17.70
C ALA A 217 4.91 21.25 17.60
N ASP A 218 3.95 20.43 18.04
CA ASP A 218 2.54 20.80 18.08
C ASP A 218 1.91 20.57 19.47
N PRO A 219 1.86 21.60 20.33
CA PRO A 219 1.29 21.48 21.66
C PRO A 219 -0.24 21.29 21.64
N LYS A 220 -0.92 21.43 20.49
CA LYS A 220 -2.38 21.26 20.38
C LYS A 220 -2.79 19.79 20.27
N HIS A 221 -1.87 18.89 19.88
CA HIS A 221 -2.15 17.47 19.70
C HIS A 221 -1.21 16.56 20.53
N PRO A 222 -1.22 16.65 21.88
CA PRO A 222 -0.42 15.76 22.73
C PRO A 222 -0.96 14.31 22.76
N ALA A 223 -2.11 14.05 22.14
CA ALA A 223 -2.91 12.82 22.26
C ALA A 223 -2.22 11.53 21.78
N PHE A 224 -1.05 11.61 21.15
CA PHE A 224 -0.32 10.45 20.63
C PHE A 224 0.76 9.92 21.60
N GLN A 225 0.90 10.51 22.78
CA GLN A 225 1.84 10.07 23.82
C GLN A 225 1.13 9.30 24.92
N TYR A 226 1.81 8.30 25.48
CA TYR A 226 1.28 7.54 26.61
C TYR A 226 1.05 8.46 27.83
N PRO A 227 -0.13 8.44 28.48
CA PRO A 227 -0.42 9.34 29.58
C PRO A 227 0.45 9.05 30.81
N THR A 228 0.98 10.13 31.40
CA THR A 228 1.90 10.07 32.54
C THR A 228 1.26 10.46 33.87
N THR A 229 -0.01 10.91 33.85
CA THR A 229 -0.77 11.33 35.03
C THR A 229 -2.08 10.54 35.18
N PRO A 230 -2.61 10.38 36.40
CA PRO A 230 -3.91 9.75 36.63
C PRO A 230 -5.05 10.37 35.82
N ASP A 231 -5.14 11.70 35.77
CA ASP A 231 -6.20 12.40 35.04
C ASP A 231 -6.10 12.17 33.53
N GLY A 232 -4.88 12.23 32.97
CA GLY A 232 -4.64 11.93 31.56
C GLY A 232 -4.99 10.50 31.21
N TYR A 233 -4.63 9.55 32.09
CA TYR A 233 -4.95 8.14 31.93
C TYR A 233 -6.47 7.89 31.96
N ASN A 234 -7.17 8.47 32.94
CA ASN A 234 -8.61 8.33 33.07
C ASN A 234 -9.35 8.93 31.87
N LYS A 235 -8.95 10.12 31.41
CA LYS A 235 -9.51 10.73 30.20
C LYS A 235 -9.32 9.84 28.97
N TRP A 236 -8.15 9.23 28.82
CA TRP A 236 -7.87 8.32 27.72
C TRP A 236 -8.75 7.06 27.76
N MET A 237 -8.91 6.44 28.94
CA MET A 237 -9.81 5.29 29.11
C MET A 237 -11.27 5.66 28.79
N ASP A 238 -11.72 6.82 29.24
CA ASP A 238 -13.03 7.38 28.93
C ASP A 238 -13.21 7.57 27.41
N GLU A 239 -12.22 8.13 26.73
CA GLU A 239 -12.25 8.32 25.28
C GLU A 239 -12.38 7.00 24.53
N ILE A 240 -11.66 5.95 24.94
CA ILE A 240 -11.79 4.61 24.34
C ILE A 240 -13.20 4.05 24.56
N LEU A 241 -13.70 4.07 25.79
CA LEU A 241 -15.02 3.51 26.14
C LEU A 241 -16.18 4.28 25.51
N ARG A 242 -16.02 5.58 25.25
CA ARG A 242 -17.03 6.41 24.56
C ARG A 242 -17.14 6.12 23.07
N ARG A 243 -16.14 5.47 22.45
CA ARG A 243 -16.17 5.12 21.01
C ARG A 243 -17.26 4.08 20.75
N PRO A 244 -18.31 4.40 19.96
CA PRO A 244 -19.29 3.40 19.54
C PRO A 244 -18.62 2.29 18.73
N TYR A 245 -19.16 1.08 18.80
CA TYR A 245 -18.71 0.00 17.93
C TYR A 245 -18.94 0.38 16.46
N ARG A 246 -17.96 0.05 15.61
CA ARG A 246 -17.98 0.38 14.18
C ARG A 246 -17.97 1.89 13.87
N ASN A 247 -17.56 2.74 14.82
CA ASN A 247 -17.38 4.17 14.59
C ASN A 247 -16.17 4.45 13.68
N PHE A 248 -16.37 5.11 12.54
CA PHE A 248 -15.29 5.49 11.63
C PHE A 248 -14.68 6.84 12.06
N VAL A 249 -13.36 6.88 12.29
CA VAL A 249 -12.62 8.09 12.70
C VAL A 249 -11.69 8.59 11.59
N GLY A 250 -12.07 8.38 10.32
CA GLY A 250 -11.23 8.69 9.18
C GLY A 250 -10.25 7.57 8.84
N HIS A 251 -9.26 7.89 8.02
CA HIS A 251 -8.15 7.00 7.68
C HIS A 251 -7.31 6.56 8.88
N LEU A 252 -7.51 7.19 10.04
CA LEU A 252 -6.86 6.83 11.30
C LEU A 252 -7.55 5.67 12.03
N THR A 253 -8.68 5.15 11.54
CA THR A 253 -9.42 4.08 12.22
C THR A 253 -8.59 2.81 12.51
N PRO A 254 -7.73 2.30 11.59
CA PRO A 254 -6.87 1.17 11.90
C PRO A 254 -5.89 1.42 13.07
N PHE A 255 -5.54 2.68 13.35
CA PHE A 255 -4.63 3.01 14.45
C PHE A 255 -5.24 2.73 15.82
N CYS A 256 -6.57 2.63 15.94
CA CYS A 256 -7.19 2.15 17.17
C CYS A 256 -6.87 0.67 17.45
N ALA A 257 -6.70 -0.18 16.42
CA ALA A 257 -6.19 -1.55 16.63
C ALA A 257 -4.73 -1.52 17.09
N ILE A 258 -3.90 -0.67 16.48
CA ILE A 258 -2.48 -0.54 16.85
C ILE A 258 -2.33 -0.03 18.27
N GLU A 259 -3.12 0.98 18.66
CA GLU A 259 -3.21 1.49 20.03
C GLU A 259 -3.51 0.36 21.02
N ALA A 260 -4.44 -0.54 20.68
CA ALA A 260 -4.75 -1.72 21.49
C ALA A 260 -3.65 -2.79 21.49
N LEU A 261 -2.99 -3.03 20.36
CA LEU A 261 -1.87 -3.97 20.27
C LEU A 261 -0.63 -3.48 21.04
N GLN A 262 -0.40 -2.16 21.05
CA GLN A 262 0.76 -1.54 21.67
C GLN A 262 0.57 -1.34 23.18
N TYR A 263 -0.60 -0.83 23.59
CA TYR A 263 -0.85 -0.41 24.97
C TYR A 263 -1.89 -1.25 25.71
N GLY A 264 -2.53 -2.22 25.05
CA GLY A 264 -3.63 -2.99 25.63
C GLY A 264 -3.31 -3.62 26.98
N ASP A 265 -2.07 -4.07 27.19
CA ASP A 265 -1.63 -4.65 28.47
C ASP A 265 -1.60 -3.67 29.64
N SER A 266 -1.60 -2.36 29.37
CA SER A 266 -1.72 -1.35 30.41
C SER A 266 -3.18 -1.07 30.79
N TRP A 267 -4.13 -1.45 29.93
CA TRP A 267 -5.54 -1.11 30.09
C TRP A 267 -6.29 -2.04 31.05
N PRO A 268 -7.31 -1.52 31.76
CA PRO A 268 -8.26 -2.36 32.46
C PRO A 268 -8.91 -3.34 31.49
N ALA A 269 -9.14 -4.56 31.95
CA ALA A 269 -9.65 -5.62 31.09
C ALA A 269 -11.02 -5.32 30.41
N PRO A 270 -11.97 -4.56 31.01
CA PRO A 270 -13.17 -4.11 30.30
C PRO A 270 -12.88 -3.21 29.08
N VAL A 271 -11.84 -2.37 29.14
CA VAL A 271 -11.45 -1.48 28.04
C VAL A 271 -10.88 -2.29 26.88
N ARG A 272 -10.04 -3.30 27.17
CA ARG A 272 -9.58 -4.26 26.17
C ARG A 272 -10.74 -5.00 25.51
N GLU A 273 -11.69 -5.50 26.31
CA GLU A 273 -12.87 -6.21 25.79
C GLU A 273 -13.72 -5.30 24.88
N HIS A 274 -13.87 -4.01 25.24
CA HIS A 274 -14.52 -3.02 24.39
C HIS A 274 -13.84 -2.91 23.01
N MET A 275 -12.50 -2.82 22.97
CA MET A 275 -11.76 -2.74 21.71
C MET A 275 -11.84 -4.02 20.87
N VAL A 276 -11.85 -5.20 21.49
CA VAL A 276 -12.08 -6.47 20.79
C VAL A 276 -13.48 -6.49 20.16
N ARG A 277 -14.51 -6.03 20.88
CA ARG A 277 -15.89 -5.96 20.35
C ARG A 277 -16.04 -4.90 19.25
N TYR A 278 -15.35 -3.77 19.38
CA TYR A 278 -15.28 -2.73 18.36
C TYR A 278 -14.78 -3.27 17.02
N TRP A 279 -13.67 -4.02 17.04
CA TRP A 279 -13.11 -4.62 15.83
C TRP A 279 -13.92 -5.83 15.37
N GLY A 280 -14.45 -6.65 16.28
CA GLY A 280 -15.37 -7.74 15.91
C GLY A 280 -16.57 -7.25 15.11
N ALA A 281 -17.12 -6.07 15.45
CA ALA A 281 -18.21 -5.45 14.69
C ALA A 281 -17.81 -5.03 13.27
N TRP A 282 -16.59 -4.53 13.06
CA TRP A 282 -16.06 -4.20 11.73
C TRP A 282 -15.79 -5.45 10.88
N LEU A 283 -15.30 -6.52 11.51
CA LEU A 283 -14.78 -7.70 10.81
C LEU A 283 -15.82 -8.79 10.58
N MET A 284 -17.01 -8.68 11.17
CA MET A 284 -18.15 -9.57 10.92
C MET A 284 -17.74 -11.07 10.96
N PRO A 285 -17.34 -11.58 12.14
CA PRO A 285 -16.84 -12.96 12.27
C PRO A 285 -17.87 -13.98 11.80
N GLY A 286 -17.38 -15.11 11.28
CA GLY A 286 -18.23 -16.20 10.79
C GLY A 286 -18.86 -15.97 9.42
N ARG A 287 -18.47 -14.91 8.70
CA ARG A 287 -18.88 -14.66 7.30
C ARG A 287 -17.67 -14.75 6.37
N PRO A 288 -17.70 -15.57 5.30
CA PRO A 288 -16.64 -15.54 4.29
C PRO A 288 -16.73 -14.26 3.46
N ALA A 289 -15.60 -13.79 2.91
CA ALA A 289 -15.56 -12.55 2.14
C ALA A 289 -16.44 -12.60 0.87
N SER A 290 -16.60 -13.78 0.27
CA SER A 290 -17.46 -13.99 -0.91
C SER A 290 -18.94 -13.73 -0.66
N GLU A 291 -19.38 -13.79 0.60
CA GLU A 291 -20.76 -13.50 0.97
C GLU A 291 -20.97 -12.05 1.39
N LEU A 292 -19.90 -11.27 1.58
CA LEU A 292 -20.00 -9.86 1.94
C LEU A 292 -20.24 -9.01 0.69
N VAL A 293 -21.05 -7.98 0.86
CA VAL A 293 -21.37 -6.98 -0.15
C VAL A 293 -20.30 -5.88 -0.13
N HIS A 294 -19.97 -5.35 -1.32
CA HIS A 294 -19.05 -4.22 -1.41
C HIS A 294 -19.58 -3.01 -0.61
N PRO A 295 -18.78 -2.35 0.24
CA PRO A 295 -19.26 -1.29 1.14
C PRO A 295 -19.89 -0.08 0.42
N GLN A 296 -19.58 0.11 -0.87
CA GLN A 296 -20.15 1.15 -1.74
C GLN A 296 -21.38 0.73 -2.56
N GLY A 297 -21.81 -0.54 -2.53
CA GLY A 297 -22.97 -1.02 -3.29
C GLY A 297 -22.80 -0.99 -4.82
N ILE A 298 -21.58 -0.82 -5.33
CA ILE A 298 -21.27 -0.68 -6.77
C ILE A 298 -21.64 -1.91 -7.61
N HIS A 299 -21.80 -3.07 -6.99
CA HIS A 299 -22.18 -4.34 -7.66
C HIS A 299 -23.67 -4.69 -7.49
N GLY A 300 -24.52 -3.74 -7.08
CA GLY A 300 -25.97 -3.86 -7.16
C GLY A 300 -26.68 -4.54 -5.99
N ASP A 301 -25.99 -5.24 -5.08
CA ASP A 301 -26.51 -5.57 -3.74
C ASP A 301 -26.03 -4.49 -2.75
N ASP A 302 -26.89 -4.02 -1.85
CA ASP A 302 -26.52 -3.07 -0.81
C ASP A 302 -27.04 -3.52 0.57
N ASN A 303 -26.60 -2.87 1.65
CA ASN A 303 -27.03 -3.25 3.00
C ASN A 303 -28.55 -3.18 3.19
N GLN A 304 -29.27 -2.31 2.47
CA GLN A 304 -30.71 -2.19 2.63
C GLN A 304 -31.41 -3.40 2.03
N LYS A 305 -31.02 -3.84 0.83
CA LYS A 305 -31.55 -5.06 0.21
C LYS A 305 -31.26 -6.30 1.05
N TYR A 306 -30.06 -6.42 1.61
CA TYR A 306 -29.72 -7.51 2.52
C TYR A 306 -30.62 -7.51 3.76
N LEU A 307 -30.82 -6.35 4.36
CA LEU A 307 -31.68 -6.20 5.54
C LEU A 307 -33.14 -6.53 5.23
N GLU A 308 -33.70 -6.03 4.13
CA GLU A 308 -35.08 -6.31 3.70
C GLU A 308 -35.33 -7.82 3.53
N ARG A 309 -34.34 -8.54 2.99
CA ARG A 309 -34.41 -9.98 2.78
C ARG A 309 -34.27 -10.80 4.06
N THR A 310 -33.41 -10.37 4.99
CA THR A 310 -32.96 -11.22 6.12
C THR A 310 -33.45 -10.76 7.49
N GLY A 311 -33.86 -9.50 7.62
CA GLY A 311 -34.12 -8.86 8.91
C GLY A 311 -32.86 -8.59 9.75
N ASP A 312 -31.66 -8.90 9.24
CA ASP A 312 -30.42 -8.77 10.02
C ASP A 312 -29.89 -7.33 10.02
N TRP A 313 -30.14 -6.62 11.13
CA TRP A 313 -29.72 -5.24 11.40
C TRP A 313 -28.20 -5.01 11.38
N ARG A 314 -27.39 -6.08 11.44
CA ARG A 314 -25.93 -6.00 11.37
C ARG A 314 -25.43 -5.66 9.96
N GLY A 315 -26.29 -5.77 8.96
CA GLY A 315 -25.96 -5.61 7.55
C GLY A 315 -25.01 -6.68 7.05
N ASN A 316 -24.43 -6.48 5.86
CA ASN A 316 -23.58 -7.49 5.22
C ASN A 316 -22.41 -6.87 4.43
N THR A 317 -21.89 -5.74 4.89
CA THR A 317 -20.77 -5.03 4.27
C THR A 317 -19.67 -4.82 5.30
N SER A 318 -18.43 -4.75 4.84
CA SER A 318 -17.31 -4.31 5.66
C SER A 318 -16.32 -3.52 4.81
N PHE A 319 -15.89 -2.36 5.29
CA PHE A 319 -14.80 -1.61 4.68
C PHE A 319 -13.47 -2.38 4.73
N TYR A 320 -13.28 -3.15 5.80
CA TYR A 320 -12.05 -3.88 6.11
C TYR A 320 -12.08 -5.34 5.64
N ARG A 321 -13.14 -5.79 4.95
CA ARG A 321 -13.21 -7.14 4.37
C ARG A 321 -13.98 -7.14 3.06
N ALA A 322 -13.67 -8.07 2.15
CA ALA A 322 -14.27 -8.24 0.82
C ALA A 322 -14.16 -7.08 -0.17
N GLY A 323 -14.38 -5.82 0.24
CA GLY A 323 -14.25 -4.63 -0.60
C GLY A 323 -12.80 -4.30 -0.91
N TYR A 324 -12.24 -3.28 -0.27
CA TYR A 324 -10.89 -2.77 -0.58
C TYR A 324 -9.72 -3.68 -0.15
N THR A 325 -10.00 -4.87 0.38
CA THR A 325 -9.01 -5.94 0.52
C THR A 325 -8.94 -6.86 -0.70
N ARG A 326 -9.93 -6.82 -1.60
CA ARG A 326 -9.96 -7.65 -2.82
C ARG A 326 -10.18 -6.84 -4.10
N GLU A 327 -10.65 -5.61 -3.99
CA GLU A 327 -10.90 -4.70 -5.11
C GLU A 327 -10.00 -3.46 -5.08
N MET A 328 -9.58 -3.00 -6.25
CA MET A 328 -8.72 -1.83 -6.43
C MET A 328 -9.46 -0.54 -6.06
N SER A 329 -8.81 0.33 -5.29
CA SER A 329 -9.26 1.68 -4.97
C SER A 329 -8.11 2.67 -5.15
N THR A 330 -8.11 3.80 -4.46
CA THR A 330 -6.89 4.59 -4.30
C THR A 330 -5.91 3.89 -3.35
N MET A 331 -4.61 4.12 -3.53
CA MET A 331 -3.54 3.44 -2.80
C MET A 331 -3.74 3.50 -1.28
N ASN A 332 -3.98 4.67 -0.70
CA ASN A 332 -4.25 4.83 0.73
C ASN A 332 -5.46 4.01 1.21
N PHE A 333 -6.52 3.87 0.40
CA PHE A 333 -7.70 3.09 0.75
C PHE A 333 -7.40 1.61 0.89
N ASN A 334 -6.70 1.04 -0.09
CA ASN A 334 -6.32 -0.38 0.00
C ASN A 334 -5.37 -0.61 1.18
N HIS A 335 -4.43 0.29 1.46
CA HIS A 335 -3.55 0.19 2.62
C HIS A 335 -4.31 0.25 3.95
N VAL A 336 -5.21 1.23 4.12
CA VAL A 336 -6.03 1.40 5.34
C VAL A 336 -6.96 0.21 5.56
N ALA A 337 -7.65 -0.25 4.50
CA ALA A 337 -8.55 -1.39 4.58
C ALA A 337 -7.82 -2.69 4.97
N VAL A 338 -6.68 -2.96 4.31
CA VAL A 338 -5.83 -4.12 4.62
C VAL A 338 -5.28 -4.05 6.06
N THR A 339 -4.89 -2.86 6.53
CA THR A 339 -4.42 -2.65 7.92
C THR A 339 -5.51 -3.01 8.92
N GLY A 340 -6.73 -2.51 8.74
CA GLY A 340 -7.84 -2.83 9.64
C GLY A 340 -8.23 -4.32 9.59
N ALA A 341 -8.21 -4.94 8.41
CA ALA A 341 -8.47 -6.38 8.26
C ALA A 341 -7.47 -7.23 9.04
N LEU A 342 -6.19 -7.01 8.76
CA LEU A 342 -5.09 -7.83 9.25
C LEU A 342 -4.85 -7.61 10.74
N LEU A 343 -4.74 -6.35 11.18
CA LEU A 343 -4.43 -6.01 12.56
C LEU A 343 -5.65 -6.10 13.47
N GLY A 344 -6.84 -5.75 12.97
CA GLY A 344 -8.09 -6.00 13.67
C GLY A 344 -8.33 -7.51 13.83
N GLY A 345 -8.06 -8.31 12.79
CA GLY A 345 -8.12 -9.77 12.84
C GLY A 345 -7.16 -10.34 13.89
N ARG A 346 -5.93 -9.85 13.93
CA ARG A 346 -4.94 -10.20 14.96
C ARG A 346 -5.42 -9.87 16.37
N LEU A 347 -5.93 -8.67 16.59
CA LEU A 347 -6.42 -8.20 17.89
C LEU A 347 -7.60 -9.05 18.40
N THR A 348 -8.47 -9.49 17.48
CA THR A 348 -9.71 -10.21 17.81
C THR A 348 -9.57 -11.73 17.75
N GLY A 349 -8.52 -12.26 17.12
CA GLY A 349 -8.36 -13.69 16.83
C GLY A 349 -9.22 -14.20 15.65
N ILE A 350 -9.78 -13.31 14.84
CA ILE A 350 -10.63 -13.68 13.68
C ILE A 350 -9.74 -14.03 12.49
N ARG A 351 -9.69 -15.32 12.14
CA ARG A 351 -8.79 -15.85 11.10
C ARG A 351 -9.18 -15.40 9.69
N GLU A 352 -10.46 -15.38 9.37
CA GLU A 352 -10.98 -15.02 8.05
C GLU A 352 -10.60 -13.57 7.69
N ALA A 353 -10.61 -12.68 8.68
CA ALA A 353 -10.18 -11.29 8.51
C ALA A 353 -8.66 -11.17 8.25
N MET A 354 -7.85 -11.98 8.94
CA MET A 354 -6.41 -12.03 8.68
C MET A 354 -6.10 -12.59 7.29
N ASP A 355 -6.82 -13.63 6.86
CA ASP A 355 -6.66 -14.23 5.54
C ASP A 355 -7.08 -13.25 4.41
N ASP A 356 -8.19 -12.52 4.59
CA ASP A 356 -8.62 -11.44 3.70
C ASP A 356 -7.60 -10.30 3.65
N GLY A 357 -7.10 -9.89 4.81
CA GLY A 357 -6.07 -8.86 4.94
C GLY A 357 -4.78 -9.27 4.23
N ARG A 358 -4.31 -10.51 4.42
CA ARG A 358 -3.09 -11.02 3.78
C ARG A 358 -3.23 -11.13 2.27
N PHE A 359 -4.39 -11.59 1.79
CA PHE A 359 -4.68 -11.59 0.36
C PHE A 359 -4.60 -10.18 -0.23
N GLY A 360 -5.22 -9.21 0.45
CA GLY A 360 -5.16 -7.81 0.03
C GLY A 360 -3.74 -7.26 0.06
N LEU A 361 -3.01 -7.44 1.17
CA LEU A 361 -1.64 -6.98 1.40
C LEU A 361 -0.72 -7.34 0.23
N GLU A 362 -0.75 -8.59 -0.21
CA GLU A 362 0.10 -9.04 -1.31
C GLU A 362 -0.35 -8.45 -2.66
N ASN A 363 -1.63 -8.55 -3.01
CA ASN A 363 -2.09 -8.24 -4.36
C ASN A 363 -2.22 -6.74 -4.63
N LEU A 364 -2.63 -5.98 -3.62
CA LEU A 364 -2.96 -4.56 -3.74
C LEU A 364 -1.80 -3.69 -3.20
N PRO A 365 -1.59 -3.46 -1.88
CA PRO A 365 -0.46 -2.67 -1.37
C PRO A 365 0.92 -3.06 -1.94
N LEU A 366 1.27 -4.35 -1.92
CA LEU A 366 2.61 -4.79 -2.32
C LEU A 366 2.78 -4.82 -3.83
N ARG A 367 2.02 -5.66 -4.53
CA ARG A 367 2.22 -5.89 -5.98
C ARG A 367 1.77 -4.70 -6.82
N LEU A 368 0.52 -4.26 -6.68
CA LEU A 368 -0.03 -3.19 -7.50
C LEU A 368 0.54 -1.82 -7.12
N TRP A 369 0.45 -1.46 -5.83
CA TRP A 369 0.74 -0.08 -5.41
C TRP A 369 2.21 0.21 -5.17
N SER A 370 2.99 -0.80 -4.77
CA SER A 370 4.40 -0.60 -4.45
C SER A 370 5.32 -1.07 -5.57
N TRP A 371 5.15 -2.28 -6.12
CA TRP A 371 6.18 -2.91 -6.99
C TRP A 371 5.79 -3.10 -8.46
N TYR A 372 4.63 -2.58 -8.89
CA TYR A 372 4.16 -2.69 -10.28
C TYR A 372 5.06 -1.89 -11.25
N ASP A 373 5.41 -0.67 -10.86
CA ASP A 373 6.27 0.27 -11.59
C ASP A 373 7.25 0.99 -10.64
N GLY A 374 8.02 1.95 -11.17
CA GLY A 374 9.11 2.61 -10.45
C GLY A 374 8.68 3.64 -9.41
N SER A 375 7.44 4.13 -9.48
CA SER A 375 6.89 5.15 -8.60
C SER A 375 5.67 4.61 -7.86
N THR A 376 4.89 5.47 -7.23
CA THR A 376 3.62 5.13 -6.58
C THR A 376 2.55 6.11 -7.06
N GLN A 377 1.27 5.74 -6.91
CA GLN A 377 0.17 6.67 -7.19
C GLN A 377 0.29 7.97 -6.37
N GLU A 378 0.73 7.83 -5.12
CA GLU A 378 0.86 8.89 -4.12
C GLU A 378 2.28 9.48 -4.04
N SER A 379 3.09 9.29 -5.07
CA SER A 379 4.46 9.83 -5.13
C SER A 379 4.52 11.29 -4.69
N ILE A 380 5.14 11.52 -3.53
CA ILE A 380 5.33 12.83 -2.89
C ILE A 380 4.01 13.62 -2.75
N ASP A 381 2.93 12.89 -2.45
CA ASP A 381 1.68 13.45 -1.96
C ASP A 381 1.82 13.72 -0.45
N HIS A 382 1.81 14.99 -0.03
CA HIS A 382 2.05 15.35 1.36
C HIS A 382 0.94 14.84 2.32
N TYR A 383 -0.26 14.62 1.82
CA TYR A 383 -1.42 14.17 2.61
C TYR A 383 -1.51 12.64 2.61
N TYR A 384 -1.74 12.03 1.45
CA TYR A 384 -2.12 10.61 1.38
C TYR A 384 -0.92 9.67 1.60
N LEU A 385 0.29 10.07 1.15
CA LEU A 385 1.46 9.21 1.26
C LEU A 385 1.84 8.94 2.72
N THR A 386 1.65 9.92 3.61
CA THR A 386 1.89 9.73 5.05
C THR A 386 1.02 8.60 5.61
N LEU A 387 -0.28 8.59 5.29
CA LEU A 387 -1.21 7.56 5.75
C LEU A 387 -0.81 6.17 5.21
N THR A 388 -0.41 6.13 3.94
CA THR A 388 0.11 4.93 3.28
C THR A 388 1.40 4.41 3.93
N MET A 389 2.37 5.28 4.20
CA MET A 389 3.64 4.92 4.85
C MET A 389 3.42 4.42 6.28
N LEU A 390 2.49 5.01 7.01
CA LEU A 390 2.11 4.52 8.32
C LEU A 390 1.51 3.11 8.19
N ALA A 391 0.53 2.87 7.32
CA ALA A 391 0.02 1.51 7.10
C ALA A 391 1.13 0.50 6.74
N GLN A 392 2.06 0.85 5.85
CA GLN A 392 3.23 0.02 5.51
C GLN A 392 4.09 -0.32 6.74
N LYS A 393 4.34 0.68 7.58
CA LYS A 393 5.05 0.53 8.85
C LYS A 393 4.31 -0.37 9.83
N GLU A 394 2.99 -0.29 9.88
CA GLU A 394 2.18 -1.10 10.78
C GLU A 394 2.12 -2.56 10.34
N PHE A 395 2.13 -2.84 9.04
CA PHE A 395 2.39 -4.20 8.54
C PHE A 395 3.76 -4.70 9.00
N ALA A 396 4.80 -3.88 8.84
CA ALA A 396 6.17 -4.22 9.23
C ALA A 396 6.34 -4.52 10.73
N ASN A 397 5.61 -3.79 11.58
CA ASN A 397 5.67 -3.92 13.04
C ASN A 397 4.74 -5.02 13.56
N TRP A 398 3.50 -5.06 13.05
CA TRP A 398 2.40 -5.81 13.66
C TRP A 398 1.79 -6.88 12.76
N GLY A 399 2.33 -7.14 11.57
CA GLY A 399 1.94 -8.28 10.75
C GLY A 399 1.92 -9.57 11.60
N PRO A 400 0.83 -10.37 11.56
CA PRO A 400 0.72 -11.59 12.36
C PRO A 400 1.92 -12.52 12.13
N ASP A 401 2.20 -12.81 10.86
CA ASP A 401 3.27 -13.70 10.43
C ASP A 401 4.50 -12.94 9.94
N VAL A 402 5.64 -13.62 9.89
CA VAL A 402 6.91 -13.03 9.41
C VAL A 402 6.78 -12.53 7.97
N ILE A 403 6.06 -13.27 7.10
CA ILE A 403 5.81 -12.85 5.71
C ILE A 403 5.03 -11.54 5.63
N ASP A 404 4.05 -11.32 6.50
CA ASP A 404 3.26 -10.07 6.54
C ASP A 404 4.16 -8.88 6.91
N ARG A 405 5.03 -9.07 7.92
CA ARG A 405 6.00 -8.06 8.34
C ARG A 405 7.03 -7.77 7.25
N MET A 406 7.49 -8.81 6.55
CA MET A 406 8.42 -8.67 5.44
C MET A 406 7.80 -7.93 4.25
N MET A 407 6.53 -8.19 3.91
CA MET A 407 5.83 -7.43 2.87
C MET A 407 5.71 -5.95 3.27
N GLY A 408 5.36 -5.68 4.53
CA GLY A 408 5.38 -4.33 5.10
C GLY A 408 6.73 -3.62 4.95
N ARG A 409 7.82 -4.29 5.37
CA ARG A 409 9.19 -3.76 5.27
C ARG A 409 9.64 -3.52 3.84
N SER A 410 9.29 -4.42 2.92
CA SER A 410 9.59 -4.29 1.49
C SER A 410 8.99 -3.01 0.92
N MET A 411 7.69 -2.78 1.14
CA MET A 411 7.01 -1.56 0.71
C MET A 411 7.60 -0.31 1.37
N LEU A 412 7.75 -0.33 2.70
CA LEU A 412 8.28 0.82 3.44
C LEU A 412 9.67 1.22 2.95
N THR A 413 10.53 0.26 2.65
CA THR A 413 11.88 0.52 2.10
C THR A 413 11.80 1.26 0.77
N LYS A 414 10.95 0.80 -0.17
CA LYS A 414 10.77 1.47 -1.46
C LYS A 414 10.23 2.89 -1.29
N THR A 415 9.20 3.06 -0.45
CA THR A 415 8.57 4.37 -0.25
C THR A 415 9.52 5.36 0.44
N VAL A 416 10.33 4.90 1.41
CA VAL A 416 11.38 5.72 2.03
C VAL A 416 12.46 6.09 1.01
N ASP A 417 12.85 5.19 0.10
CA ASP A 417 13.77 5.53 -0.99
C ASP A 417 13.17 6.57 -1.95
N GLU A 418 11.87 6.50 -2.25
CA GLU A 418 11.17 7.52 -3.04
C GLU A 418 11.18 8.88 -2.34
N LEU A 419 10.87 8.90 -1.04
CA LEU A 419 10.84 10.09 -0.21
C LEU A 419 12.23 10.76 -0.09
N THR A 420 13.24 9.96 0.24
CA THR A 420 14.62 10.45 0.40
C THR A 420 15.25 10.78 -0.95
N GLY A 421 14.94 10.04 -2.01
CA GLY A 421 15.38 10.31 -3.37
C GLY A 421 14.81 11.62 -3.94
N ALA A 422 13.61 12.03 -3.51
CA ALA A 422 13.00 13.31 -3.87
C ALA A 422 13.39 14.47 -2.94
N TYR A 423 14.00 14.23 -1.78
CA TYR A 423 14.35 15.28 -0.83
C TYR A 423 15.70 15.94 -1.13
N HIS A 424 15.76 17.27 -1.25
CA HIS A 424 17.00 18.01 -1.40
C HIS A 424 17.50 18.54 -0.04
N PRO A 425 18.72 18.19 0.43
CA PRO A 425 19.21 18.58 1.76
C PRO A 425 19.40 20.09 1.92
N GLY A 426 20.01 20.74 0.93
CA GLY A 426 20.21 22.19 0.92
C GLY A 426 18.93 23.03 0.90
N LEU A 427 17.91 22.60 0.16
CA LEU A 427 16.61 23.28 0.06
C LEU A 427 15.63 22.89 1.16
N ARG A 428 15.91 21.82 1.93
CA ARG A 428 14.96 21.19 2.86
C ARG A 428 13.56 20.99 2.24
N ARG A 429 13.49 20.69 0.94
CA ARG A 429 12.25 20.56 0.16
C ARG A 429 12.27 19.33 -0.72
N PHE A 430 11.08 18.87 -1.10
CA PHE A 430 10.98 17.79 -2.08
C PHE A 430 11.01 18.39 -3.48
N ILE A 431 11.79 17.79 -4.36
CA ILE A 431 11.90 18.11 -5.78
C ILE A 431 11.24 16.95 -6.52
N ALA A 432 9.95 17.10 -6.79
CA ALA A 432 9.11 16.09 -7.42
C ALA A 432 7.88 16.72 -8.04
N THR A 433 7.24 16.02 -8.99
CA THR A 433 5.85 16.33 -9.35
C THR A 433 4.91 15.88 -8.24
N SER A 434 3.70 16.44 -8.22
CA SER A 434 2.69 16.05 -7.25
C SER A 434 1.27 16.18 -7.78
N GLY A 435 0.50 15.11 -7.60
CA GLY A 435 -0.86 14.97 -8.12
C GLY A 435 -1.92 15.67 -7.26
N ARG A 436 -2.19 15.11 -6.08
CA ARG A 436 -3.34 15.48 -5.21
C ARG A 436 -2.95 16.33 -3.99
N THR A 437 -1.76 16.93 -4.02
CA THR A 437 -1.30 17.82 -2.94
C THR A 437 -1.74 19.26 -3.19
N GLY A 438 -2.07 20.00 -2.14
CA GLY A 438 -2.30 21.44 -2.24
C GLY A 438 -0.99 22.18 -2.47
N ILE A 439 -1.00 23.22 -3.31
CA ILE A 439 0.24 23.91 -3.70
C ILE A 439 1.02 24.46 -2.50
N ALA A 440 0.34 24.90 -1.44
CA ALA A 440 0.99 25.42 -0.24
C ALA A 440 1.87 24.38 0.49
N TYR A 441 1.57 23.09 0.39
CA TYR A 441 2.40 22.02 0.96
C TYR A 441 3.71 21.81 0.20
N VAL A 442 3.70 22.11 -1.11
CA VAL A 442 4.92 22.10 -1.94
C VAL A 442 5.79 23.31 -1.62
N LEU A 443 5.17 24.45 -1.32
CA LEU A 443 5.86 25.72 -1.09
C LEU A 443 6.40 25.83 0.34
N ALA A 444 5.56 25.62 1.36
CA ALA A 444 5.87 26.04 2.72
C ALA A 444 5.26 25.20 3.85
N ILE A 445 4.04 24.67 3.72
CA ILE A 445 3.38 23.87 4.77
C ILE A 445 4.08 22.50 4.87
N GLN A 446 4.46 22.11 6.09
CA GLN A 446 5.23 20.89 6.33
C GLN A 446 4.35 19.86 7.02
N ASP A 447 4.05 18.77 6.32
CA ASP A 447 3.14 17.73 6.82
C ASP A 447 3.85 16.39 7.08
N GLY A 448 3.09 15.32 7.33
CA GLY A 448 3.61 14.01 7.75
C GLY A 448 4.80 13.47 6.96
N THR A 449 4.86 13.65 5.64
CA THR A 449 6.02 13.23 4.82
C THR A 449 7.30 13.97 5.22
N LYS A 450 7.22 15.27 5.55
CA LYS A 450 8.34 16.05 6.09
C LYS A 450 8.71 15.62 7.51
N HIS A 451 7.72 15.34 8.35
CA HIS A 451 7.97 14.82 9.70
C HIS A 451 8.72 13.48 9.64
N ILE A 452 8.37 12.59 8.70
CA ILE A 452 9.07 11.31 8.51
C ILE A 452 10.52 11.56 8.09
N VAL A 453 10.80 12.38 7.07
CA VAL A 453 12.19 12.71 6.67
C VAL A 453 12.96 13.35 7.82
N HIS A 454 12.31 14.15 8.66
CA HIS A 454 12.94 14.76 9.82
C HIS A 454 13.50 13.70 10.79
N THR A 455 12.81 12.56 10.98
CA THR A 455 13.34 11.43 11.78
C THR A 455 14.47 10.64 11.10
N LEU A 456 14.64 10.85 9.79
CA LEU A 456 15.66 10.22 8.95
C LEU A 456 16.79 11.19 8.59
N SER A 457 16.94 12.31 9.32
CA SER A 457 17.91 13.36 9.00
C SER A 457 18.81 13.72 10.18
N HIS A 458 20.12 13.71 9.94
CA HIS A 458 21.14 14.25 10.85
C HIS A 458 20.94 15.75 11.12
N SER A 459 20.53 16.54 10.12
CA SER A 459 20.35 18.01 10.26
C SER A 459 18.92 18.45 10.55
N GLY A 460 17.95 17.54 10.42
CA GLY A 460 16.52 17.82 10.52
C GLY A 460 15.94 18.41 9.23
N ALA A 461 14.71 18.01 8.90
CA ALA A 461 14.08 18.38 7.64
C ALA A 461 13.15 19.61 7.70
N LEU A 462 12.89 20.15 8.90
CA LEU A 462 11.91 21.21 9.10
C LEU A 462 12.54 22.60 9.00
N THR A 463 11.77 23.55 8.47
CA THR A 463 12.04 24.99 8.42
C THR A 463 11.03 25.74 9.28
N ASP A 464 11.30 26.99 9.67
CA ASP A 464 10.38 27.82 10.45
C ASP A 464 9.90 27.18 11.78
N LEU A 465 10.72 26.27 12.34
CA LEU A 465 10.38 25.55 13.57
C LEU A 465 10.10 26.52 14.74
N GLY A 466 9.04 26.26 15.50
CA GLY A 466 8.61 27.11 16.62
C GLY A 466 7.72 28.30 16.23
N LYS A 467 7.51 28.56 14.92
CA LYS A 467 6.53 29.56 14.46
C LYS A 467 5.16 28.92 14.22
N ALA A 468 4.10 29.70 14.42
CA ALA A 468 2.74 29.27 14.08
C ALA A 468 2.46 29.36 12.57
N THR A 469 3.00 30.39 11.91
CA THR A 469 2.84 30.66 10.49
C THR A 469 4.18 30.95 9.80
N THR A 470 4.20 30.77 8.48
CA THR A 470 5.31 31.07 7.57
C THR A 470 4.83 32.02 6.46
N VAL A 471 5.51 32.05 5.31
CA VAL A 471 5.23 32.90 4.15
C VAL A 471 3.75 32.90 3.76
N GLY A 472 3.22 34.07 3.38
CA GLY A 472 1.80 34.23 3.03
C GLY A 472 0.82 33.99 4.18
N GLY A 473 1.30 33.92 5.43
CA GLY A 473 0.48 33.57 6.59
C GLY A 473 0.03 32.09 6.60
N MET A 474 0.66 31.23 5.81
CA MET A 474 0.40 29.78 5.81
C MET A 474 0.81 29.18 7.16
N PRO A 475 0.12 28.15 7.69
CA PRO A 475 0.59 27.46 8.88
C PRO A 475 1.92 26.73 8.60
N VAL A 476 2.81 26.66 9.59
CA VAL A 476 4.08 25.92 9.44
C VAL A 476 3.83 24.41 9.31
N LEU A 477 2.91 23.90 10.12
CA LEU A 477 2.57 22.48 10.20
C LEU A 477 1.27 22.19 9.47
N GLY A 478 1.26 21.08 8.74
CA GLY A 478 0.07 20.55 8.07
C GLY A 478 -0.91 19.88 9.03
N HIS A 479 -1.94 19.27 8.46
CA HIS A 479 -3.01 18.62 9.21
C HIS A 479 -2.79 17.10 9.33
N ASP A 480 -2.14 16.44 8.36
CA ASP A 480 -2.13 14.98 8.22
C ASP A 480 -0.76 14.35 8.49
N GLY A 481 -0.71 13.58 9.57
CA GLY A 481 0.54 13.09 10.12
C GLY A 481 1.10 14.03 11.19
N PRO A 482 0.35 14.28 12.29
CA PRO A 482 0.81 15.19 13.34
C PRO A 482 2.22 14.85 13.83
N PRO A 483 3.08 15.84 14.12
CA PRO A 483 4.45 15.61 14.57
C PRO A 483 4.58 14.59 15.71
N ALA A 484 3.73 14.72 16.74
CA ALA A 484 3.73 13.83 17.90
C ALA A 484 3.39 12.36 17.53
N MET A 485 2.53 12.15 16.53
CA MET A 485 2.22 10.80 16.03
C MET A 485 3.42 10.19 15.31
N ILE A 486 4.09 10.96 14.46
CA ILE A 486 5.30 10.49 13.76
C ILE A 486 6.44 10.24 14.76
N ALA A 487 6.58 11.06 15.80
CA ALA A 487 7.52 10.84 16.89
C ALA A 487 7.24 9.51 17.62
N ALA A 488 5.99 9.24 18.00
CA ALA A 488 5.60 7.98 18.65
C ALA A 488 5.88 6.76 17.75
N GLN A 489 5.60 6.88 16.45
CA GLN A 489 5.86 5.83 15.47
C GLN A 489 7.35 5.56 15.26
N ALA A 490 8.17 6.61 15.23
CA ALA A 490 9.62 6.51 15.12
C ALA A 490 10.28 5.90 16.37
N LEU A 491 9.64 6.02 17.54
CA LEU A 491 10.09 5.37 18.77
C LEU A 491 9.83 3.87 18.81
N LEU A 492 8.67 3.45 18.31
CA LEU A 492 8.32 2.04 18.22
C LEU A 492 9.32 1.29 17.34
N SER A 493 9.65 1.86 16.18
CA SER A 493 10.71 1.40 15.29
C SER A 493 11.10 2.54 14.34
N PRO A 494 12.30 2.60 13.78
CA PRO A 494 12.61 3.65 12.80
C PRO A 494 11.85 3.43 11.48
N PHE A 495 11.63 4.51 10.70
CA PHE A 495 11.00 4.42 9.37
C PHE A 495 11.94 3.81 8.30
N GLY A 496 13.25 3.99 8.48
CA GLY A 496 14.31 3.42 7.66
C GLY A 496 15.53 3.15 8.52
N ASP A 497 16.51 2.43 8.00
CA ASP A 497 17.71 2.10 8.76
C ASP A 497 18.58 3.34 8.99
N ASP A 498 19.57 3.21 9.89
CA ASP A 498 20.48 4.31 10.24
C ASP A 498 21.23 4.89 9.04
N TRP A 499 21.54 4.08 8.03
CA TRP A 499 22.24 4.58 6.84
C TRP A 499 21.36 5.42 5.92
N THR A 500 20.03 5.38 6.06
CA THR A 500 19.12 6.24 5.29
C THR A 500 19.40 7.72 5.54
N ALA A 501 19.93 8.10 6.71
CA ALA A 501 20.30 9.49 7.00
C ALA A 501 21.38 10.03 6.05
N TYR A 502 22.33 9.19 5.64
CA TYR A 502 23.36 9.56 4.65
C TYR A 502 22.79 9.75 3.25
N MET A 503 21.66 9.10 2.94
CA MET A 503 20.94 9.35 1.69
C MET A 503 20.16 10.67 1.74
N VAL A 504 19.89 11.22 2.93
CA VAL A 504 19.15 12.46 3.12
C VAL A 504 20.09 13.66 3.17
N ASP A 505 20.98 13.69 4.16
CA ASP A 505 21.83 14.86 4.45
C ASP A 505 23.11 14.86 3.61
N GLU A 506 23.85 13.75 3.60
CA GLU A 506 25.11 13.56 2.85
C GLU A 506 24.88 13.04 1.42
N LYS A 507 23.70 13.33 0.85
CA LYS A 507 23.33 12.94 -0.51
C LYS A 507 24.38 13.43 -1.52
N PRO A 508 24.86 12.57 -2.44
CA PRO A 508 25.77 13.00 -3.49
C PRO A 508 25.05 13.94 -4.46
N LEU A 509 25.39 15.22 -4.43
CA LEU A 509 24.89 16.23 -5.38
C LEU A 509 25.95 16.47 -6.47
N PRO A 510 25.58 16.48 -7.76
CA PRO A 510 24.21 16.38 -8.26
C PRO A 510 23.61 14.97 -8.11
N PHE A 511 22.31 14.92 -7.81
CA PHE A 511 21.55 13.68 -7.65
C PHE A 511 20.46 13.59 -8.70
N TYR A 512 20.22 12.39 -9.24
CA TYR A 512 19.12 12.16 -10.18
C TYR A 512 18.27 10.96 -9.77
N ILE A 513 17.02 10.99 -10.23
CA ILE A 513 16.13 9.84 -10.22
C ILE A 513 15.22 9.89 -11.45
N THR A 514 15.03 8.74 -12.11
CA THR A 514 14.03 8.51 -13.15
C THR A 514 13.20 7.29 -12.78
N ASN A 515 11.87 7.41 -12.84
CA ASN A 515 10.92 6.35 -12.51
C ASN A 515 9.91 6.16 -13.66
N SER A 516 9.59 4.90 -13.96
CA SER A 516 8.41 4.55 -14.74
C SER A 516 7.14 4.73 -13.89
N TYR A 517 6.05 5.16 -14.52
CA TYR A 517 4.71 5.19 -13.96
C TYR A 517 3.72 4.67 -15.00
N LYS A 518 3.17 3.49 -14.75
CA LYS A 518 2.31 2.76 -15.70
C LYS A 518 0.83 3.03 -15.48
N GLN A 519 0.50 3.80 -14.43
CA GLN A 519 -0.86 4.15 -14.04
C GLN A 519 -1.80 2.93 -14.07
N TRP A 520 -1.40 1.90 -13.33
CA TRP A 520 -2.22 0.70 -13.06
C TRP A 520 -2.64 -0.04 -14.35
N GLY A 521 -1.79 0.05 -15.38
CA GLY A 521 -1.96 -0.62 -16.66
C GLY A 521 -2.31 0.32 -17.83
N GLY A 522 -2.82 1.53 -17.55
CA GLY A 522 -3.22 2.49 -18.59
C GLY A 522 -2.07 2.89 -19.53
N TYR A 523 -0.83 2.82 -19.04
CA TYR A 523 0.39 3.17 -19.77
C TYR A 523 1.42 2.02 -19.79
N ALA A 524 0.98 0.77 -19.69
CA ALA A 524 1.89 -0.38 -19.57
C ALA A 524 2.89 -0.50 -20.74
N ALA A 525 2.47 -0.20 -21.97
CA ALA A 525 3.31 -0.31 -23.16
C ALA A 525 4.31 0.83 -23.33
N THR A 526 3.97 2.03 -22.86
CA THR A 526 4.81 3.23 -22.95
C THR A 526 4.67 4.03 -21.64
N PRO A 527 5.37 3.60 -20.57
CA PRO A 527 5.18 4.18 -19.24
C PRO A 527 5.45 5.68 -19.23
N LEU A 528 4.66 6.41 -18.44
CA LEU A 528 4.97 7.78 -18.07
C LEU A 528 6.30 7.81 -17.32
N GLN A 529 7.03 8.91 -17.43
CA GLN A 529 8.37 9.06 -16.88
C GLN A 529 8.39 10.22 -15.90
N ARG A 530 8.66 9.93 -14.62
CA ARG A 530 8.89 10.94 -13.58
C ARG A 530 10.39 11.13 -13.40
N ARG A 531 10.84 12.39 -13.37
CA ARG A 531 12.24 12.76 -13.16
C ARG A 531 12.39 13.79 -12.06
N ALA A 532 13.47 13.65 -11.30
CA ALA A 532 14.02 14.74 -10.51
C ALA A 532 15.54 14.79 -10.69
N TYR A 533 16.05 16.01 -10.77
CA TYR A 533 17.46 16.33 -10.80
C TYR A 533 17.73 17.41 -9.75
N MET A 534 18.73 17.21 -8.92
CA MET A 534 19.11 18.14 -7.86
C MET A 534 20.56 18.55 -8.10
N GLY A 535 20.77 19.84 -8.37
CA GLY A 535 22.10 20.47 -8.28
C GLY A 535 22.47 20.73 -6.82
N VAL A 536 23.46 21.59 -6.58
CA VAL A 536 23.85 21.95 -5.20
C VAL A 536 22.90 22.98 -4.58
N ASN A 537 22.41 23.92 -5.38
CA ASN A 537 21.56 25.03 -4.92
C ASN A 537 20.14 25.03 -5.52
N TYR A 538 19.78 24.02 -6.31
CA TYR A 538 18.51 23.96 -7.01
C TYR A 538 18.06 22.52 -7.28
N GLY A 539 16.78 22.36 -7.63
CA GLY A 539 16.25 21.13 -8.18
C GLY A 539 15.22 21.39 -9.27
N LEU A 540 15.12 20.45 -10.21
CA LEU A 540 14.18 20.43 -11.33
C LEU A 540 13.51 19.05 -11.39
N ALA A 541 12.18 19.02 -11.37
CA ALA A 541 11.40 17.80 -11.53
C ALA A 541 10.29 17.95 -12.55
N SER A 542 9.95 16.86 -13.22
CA SER A 542 8.87 16.79 -14.20
C SER A 542 8.31 15.39 -14.33
N GLN A 543 7.09 15.31 -14.85
CA GLN A 543 6.53 14.11 -15.43
C GLN A 543 6.30 14.40 -16.91
N ASP A 544 6.65 13.44 -17.76
CA ASP A 544 6.72 13.65 -19.20
C ASP A 544 5.38 13.95 -19.86
N VAL A 545 4.27 13.39 -19.35
CA VAL A 545 2.91 13.66 -19.81
C VAL A 545 1.97 13.75 -18.60
N VAL A 546 1.33 14.92 -18.41
CA VAL A 546 0.56 15.23 -17.20
C VAL A 546 -0.76 15.91 -17.52
N ARG A 547 -1.88 15.38 -17.03
CA ARG A 547 -3.20 16.03 -17.22
C ARG A 547 -3.63 16.90 -16.05
N ASN A 548 -3.78 16.27 -14.88
CA ASN A 548 -4.52 16.84 -13.75
C ASN A 548 -3.68 16.90 -12.45
N GLU A 549 -2.35 16.80 -12.55
CA GLU A 549 -1.50 16.96 -11.37
C GLU A 549 -1.39 18.44 -10.98
N THR A 550 -1.39 18.72 -9.68
CA THR A 550 -1.22 20.08 -9.15
C THR A 550 0.11 20.68 -9.55
N VAL A 551 1.17 19.88 -9.58
CA VAL A 551 2.52 20.28 -9.97
C VAL A 551 3.02 19.34 -11.08
N PRO A 552 2.76 19.67 -12.36
CA PRO A 552 3.19 18.85 -13.49
C PRO A 552 4.71 18.87 -13.70
N PHE A 553 5.34 19.99 -13.33
CA PHE A 553 6.77 20.15 -13.18
C PHE A 553 7.01 21.22 -12.11
N MET A 554 8.22 21.23 -11.56
CA MET A 554 8.67 22.33 -10.72
C MET A 554 10.17 22.52 -10.85
N ALA A 555 10.60 23.77 -10.68
CA ALA A 555 11.93 24.04 -10.20
C ALA A 555 11.89 24.80 -8.90
N GLN A 556 12.87 24.55 -8.03
CA GLN A 556 13.00 25.26 -6.77
C GLN A 556 14.47 25.44 -6.44
N TRP A 557 14.81 26.57 -5.83
CA TRP A 557 16.19 26.93 -5.56
C TRP A 557 16.33 27.78 -4.31
N ARG A 558 17.57 27.90 -3.83
CA ARG A 558 17.94 28.77 -2.71
C ARG A 558 18.78 29.94 -3.20
N ARG A 559 18.66 31.07 -2.50
CA ARG A 559 19.38 32.31 -2.82
C ARG A 559 20.79 32.36 -2.25
N ALA A 560 21.08 31.59 -1.21
CA ALA A 560 22.40 31.53 -0.59
C ALA A 560 22.94 30.09 -0.58
N ALA A 561 24.25 29.92 -0.70
CA ALA A 561 24.94 28.63 -0.65
C ALA A 561 25.02 28.05 0.79
N LYS A 562 23.90 28.06 1.52
CA LYS A 562 23.72 27.51 2.87
C LYS A 562 22.41 26.72 2.91
N GLN A 563 22.25 25.83 3.87
CA GLN A 563 20.98 25.14 4.07
C GLN A 563 19.89 26.15 4.43
N VAL A 564 18.70 26.00 3.85
CA VAL A 564 17.59 26.93 4.15
C VAL A 564 17.00 26.69 5.54
N THR A 565 16.55 27.75 6.17
CA THR A 565 15.95 27.75 7.51
C THR A 565 14.52 28.30 7.52
N THR A 566 14.14 29.09 6.51
CA THR A 566 12.79 29.63 6.31
C THR A 566 12.33 29.45 4.87
N ALA A 567 11.01 29.35 4.66
CA ALA A 567 10.45 29.22 3.30
C ALA A 567 10.73 30.45 2.39
N SER A 568 10.97 31.63 2.98
CA SER A 568 11.29 32.86 2.24
C SER A 568 12.67 32.86 1.58
N GLU A 569 13.57 31.94 1.95
CA GLU A 569 14.89 31.80 1.34
C GLU A 569 14.85 31.06 -0.01
N LEU A 570 13.67 30.57 -0.41
CA LEU A 570 13.45 29.80 -1.63
C LEU A 570 12.77 30.61 -2.73
N GLY A 571 13.11 30.30 -3.99
CA GLY A 571 12.33 30.67 -5.17
C GLY A 571 11.75 29.41 -5.82
N THR A 572 10.58 29.52 -6.44
CA THR A 572 9.92 28.38 -7.11
C THR A 572 9.39 28.78 -8.48
N LEU A 573 9.53 27.88 -9.46
CA LEU A 573 8.97 27.99 -10.81
C LEU A 573 7.99 26.85 -11.05
N ILE A 574 6.79 27.19 -11.51
CA ILE A 574 5.75 26.25 -11.95
C ILE A 574 5.10 26.78 -13.22
N GLY A 575 4.34 25.95 -13.93
CA GLY A 575 3.64 26.42 -15.14
C GLY A 575 2.61 25.43 -15.66
N ARG A 576 1.74 25.94 -16.54
CA ARG A 576 0.70 25.16 -17.25
C ARG A 576 0.06 26.00 -18.36
N TYR A 577 -0.90 25.41 -19.05
CA TYR A 577 -1.78 26.11 -19.99
C TYR A 577 -2.91 26.88 -19.28
N GLY A 578 -3.26 28.05 -19.80
CA GLY A 578 -4.36 28.87 -19.27
C GLY A 578 -5.17 29.58 -20.34
N ILE A 579 -6.34 30.07 -19.91
CA ILE A 579 -7.30 30.82 -20.72
C ILE A 579 -7.59 32.11 -19.96
N ASN A 580 -7.42 33.28 -20.59
CA ASN A 580 -7.51 34.61 -19.98
C ASN A 580 -6.51 34.84 -18.84
N ARG A 581 -6.73 34.17 -17.71
CA ARG A 581 -5.83 34.12 -16.56
C ARG A 581 -5.47 32.67 -16.28
N THR A 582 -4.18 32.37 -16.20
CA THR A 582 -3.75 31.01 -15.87
C THR A 582 -3.87 30.76 -14.37
N ASN A 583 -4.64 29.74 -13.96
CA ASN A 583 -4.71 29.32 -12.57
C ASN A 583 -3.50 28.45 -12.20
N LEU A 584 -2.53 29.02 -11.49
CA LEU A 584 -1.32 28.30 -11.04
C LEU A 584 -1.40 27.76 -9.61
N LEU A 585 -2.31 28.28 -8.78
CA LEU A 585 -2.26 28.12 -7.33
C LEU A 585 -3.57 27.65 -6.70
N ASP A 586 -4.70 28.01 -7.29
CA ASP A 586 -6.00 27.82 -6.67
C ASP A 586 -6.49 26.37 -6.81
N SER A 587 -6.40 25.61 -5.71
CA SER A 587 -7.04 24.30 -5.55
C SER A 587 -8.33 24.37 -4.71
N LEU A 588 -8.71 25.56 -4.20
CA LEU A 588 -9.88 25.82 -3.37
C LEU A 588 -10.88 26.70 -4.13
N TYR A 589 -11.86 26.09 -4.80
CA TYR A 589 -12.90 26.82 -5.53
C TYR A 589 -13.48 28.00 -4.71
N HIS A 590 -13.14 29.26 -5.04
CA HIS A 590 -13.75 30.53 -4.60
C HIS A 590 -14.44 30.59 -3.20
N GLY A 591 -13.94 29.87 -2.20
CA GLY A 591 -14.59 29.72 -0.90
C GLY A 591 -15.93 28.94 -0.88
N THR A 592 -16.35 28.24 -1.95
CA THR A 592 -17.56 27.39 -1.95
C THR A 592 -17.22 25.90 -2.02
N LYS A 593 -17.94 25.07 -1.27
CA LYS A 593 -17.67 23.62 -1.06
C LYS A 593 -17.99 22.72 -2.26
N GLN A 594 -18.13 23.23 -3.49
CA GLN A 594 -18.54 22.42 -4.66
C GLN A 594 -17.41 22.24 -5.68
N SER A 595 -16.84 21.02 -5.64
CA SER A 595 -15.97 20.25 -6.55
C SER A 595 -14.71 20.88 -7.20
N ASN A 596 -13.54 20.60 -6.61
CA ASN A 596 -12.65 19.57 -7.18
C ASN A 596 -12.57 18.42 -6.17
N ALA A 597 -13.10 17.24 -6.51
CA ALA A 597 -13.18 16.12 -5.59
C ALA A 597 -11.80 15.60 -5.09
N ASN A 598 -10.71 15.99 -5.76
CA ASN A 598 -9.35 15.49 -5.50
C ASN A 598 -8.37 16.57 -5.00
N GLY A 599 -8.81 17.83 -4.78
CA GLY A 599 -7.96 18.91 -4.26
C GLY A 599 -6.84 19.38 -5.20
N CYS A 600 -6.93 19.12 -6.51
CA CYS A 600 -5.92 19.53 -7.48
C CYS A 600 -6.16 20.95 -8.04
N VAL A 601 -5.10 21.61 -8.54
CA VAL A 601 -5.25 22.85 -9.34
C VAL A 601 -5.73 22.49 -10.75
N HIS A 602 -6.81 23.12 -11.22
CA HIS A 602 -7.40 22.86 -12.53
C HIS A 602 -6.43 23.18 -13.70
N ALA A 603 -6.59 22.46 -14.82
CA ALA A 603 -5.81 22.65 -16.05
C ALA A 603 -6.76 22.92 -17.23
N TYR A 604 -6.68 24.10 -17.86
CA TYR A 604 -7.58 24.52 -18.95
C TYR A 604 -7.17 24.00 -20.34
N GLY A 605 -5.93 23.50 -20.48
CA GLY A 605 -5.42 22.94 -21.74
C GLY A 605 -5.52 21.42 -21.81
N SER A 606 -4.84 20.84 -22.80
CA SER A 606 -4.60 19.41 -22.87
C SER A 606 -3.63 18.97 -21.76
N PHE A 607 -2.76 17.99 -22.02
CA PHE A 607 -1.71 17.64 -21.09
C PHE A 607 -0.60 18.72 -21.09
N THR A 608 0.13 18.81 -19.99
CA THR A 608 1.46 19.41 -19.93
C THR A 608 2.47 18.32 -20.27
N TYR A 609 3.39 18.61 -21.18
CA TYR A 609 4.38 17.64 -21.65
C TYR A 609 5.78 18.14 -21.33
N ALA A 610 6.63 17.25 -20.84
CA ALA A 610 8.01 17.57 -20.48
C ALA A 610 8.99 16.55 -21.07
N MET A 611 10.06 17.05 -21.65
CA MET A 611 11.27 16.28 -21.93
C MET A 611 12.40 16.84 -21.09
N GLN A 612 12.64 16.22 -19.93
CA GLN A 612 13.71 16.61 -19.03
C GLN A 612 14.96 15.76 -19.24
N HIS A 613 16.12 16.41 -19.33
CA HIS A 613 17.43 15.79 -19.20
C HIS A 613 18.24 16.56 -18.16
N LYS A 614 18.53 15.93 -17.02
CA LYS A 614 19.23 16.58 -15.89
C LYS A 614 18.55 17.91 -15.49
N ASN A 615 19.29 19.00 -15.53
CA ASN A 615 18.92 20.38 -15.22
C ASN A 615 18.26 21.13 -16.40
N LYS A 616 17.98 20.45 -17.51
CA LYS A 616 17.39 20.99 -18.74
C LYS A 616 16.03 20.37 -19.01
N MET A 617 15.08 21.14 -19.53
CA MET A 617 13.74 20.67 -19.88
C MET A 617 13.16 21.40 -21.08
N LEU A 618 12.63 20.63 -22.04
CA LEU A 618 11.68 21.14 -23.03
C LEU A 618 10.27 20.95 -22.49
N LEU A 619 9.52 22.03 -22.36
CA LEU A 619 8.14 22.05 -21.90
C LEU A 619 7.22 22.36 -23.08
N PHE A 620 6.13 21.61 -23.22
CA PHE A 620 5.10 21.86 -24.21
C PHE A 620 3.72 21.85 -23.56
N THR A 621 2.83 22.66 -24.10
CA THR A 621 1.39 22.62 -23.78
C THR A 621 0.58 22.94 -25.02
N SER A 622 -0.70 22.57 -25.00
CA SER A 622 -1.65 22.88 -26.07
C SER A 622 -3.05 23.12 -25.49
N PRO A 623 -3.93 23.87 -26.17
CA PRO A 623 -5.35 23.88 -25.82
C PRO A 623 -6.03 22.55 -26.18
N ASN A 624 -7.22 22.32 -25.62
CA ASN A 624 -8.11 21.28 -26.10
C ASN A 624 -8.98 21.83 -27.25
N ARG A 625 -9.35 20.96 -28.19
CA ARG A 625 -10.43 21.25 -29.13
C ARG A 625 -11.70 21.60 -28.35
N GLY A 626 -12.33 22.72 -28.71
CA GLY A 626 -13.54 23.21 -28.06
C GLY A 626 -13.32 23.75 -26.65
N LEU A 627 -12.08 23.75 -26.15
CA LEU A 627 -11.68 24.19 -24.79
C LEU A 627 -12.41 23.49 -23.62
N LYS A 628 -13.34 22.57 -23.90
CA LYS A 628 -14.06 21.69 -22.97
C LYS A 628 -14.66 22.38 -21.74
N ALA A 629 -15.37 23.50 -21.94
CA ALA A 629 -15.96 24.29 -20.85
C ALA A 629 -16.78 23.47 -19.83
N GLU A 630 -17.44 22.41 -20.29
CA GLU A 630 -18.20 21.46 -19.48
C GLU A 630 -17.35 20.68 -18.46
N GLU A 631 -16.05 20.49 -18.72
CA GLU A 631 -15.10 19.89 -17.76
C GLU A 631 -14.66 20.89 -16.67
N TYR A 632 -15.08 22.17 -16.75
CA TYR A 632 -14.67 23.27 -15.86
C TYR A 632 -15.85 24.08 -15.28
N PRO A 633 -16.84 23.42 -14.64
CA PRO A 633 -18.06 24.08 -14.19
C PRO A 633 -17.74 25.25 -13.24
N GLY A 634 -18.22 26.45 -13.59
CA GLY A 634 -18.16 27.66 -12.77
C GLY A 634 -16.78 28.33 -12.62
N THR A 635 -15.71 27.80 -13.23
CA THR A 635 -14.38 28.45 -13.34
C THR A 635 -13.97 28.77 -14.77
N PHE A 636 -14.68 28.23 -15.76
CA PHE A 636 -14.45 28.56 -17.15
C PHE A 636 -14.87 30.01 -17.43
N PRO A 637 -14.03 30.85 -18.07
CA PRO A 637 -14.41 32.21 -18.38
C PRO A 637 -15.57 32.26 -19.39
N THR A 638 -16.49 33.22 -19.24
CA THR A 638 -17.63 33.40 -20.15
C THR A 638 -17.21 33.81 -21.57
N GLU A 639 -16.08 34.49 -21.69
CA GLU A 639 -15.48 34.93 -22.95
C GLU A 639 -14.02 34.51 -23.02
N VAL A 640 -13.57 33.99 -24.16
CA VAL A 640 -12.17 33.59 -24.37
C VAL A 640 -11.42 34.70 -25.11
N ARG A 641 -10.55 35.43 -24.41
CA ARG A 641 -9.79 36.58 -24.92
C ARG A 641 -8.29 36.31 -25.03
N SER A 642 -7.80 35.28 -24.33
CA SER A 642 -6.45 34.77 -24.56
C SER A 642 -6.34 33.27 -24.28
N LEU A 643 -5.35 32.67 -24.95
CA LEU A 643 -4.93 31.29 -24.80
C LEU A 643 -3.41 31.30 -24.65
N GLN A 644 -2.86 30.74 -23.57
CA GLN A 644 -1.43 30.88 -23.29
C GLN A 644 -0.80 29.70 -22.54
N THR A 645 0.50 29.50 -22.79
CA THR A 645 1.39 28.77 -21.88
C THR A 645 1.97 29.76 -20.88
N THR A 646 1.82 29.50 -19.59
CA THR A 646 2.28 30.43 -18.55
C THR A 646 3.24 29.74 -17.59
N LEU A 647 4.37 30.39 -17.35
CA LEU A 647 5.26 30.10 -16.24
C LEU A 647 5.04 31.15 -15.15
N GLY A 648 4.89 30.71 -13.90
CA GLY A 648 4.83 31.58 -12.74
C GLY A 648 6.01 31.35 -11.82
N LEU A 649 6.67 32.46 -11.45
CA LEU A 649 7.72 32.48 -10.45
C LEU A 649 7.14 32.96 -9.13
N LEU A 650 7.41 32.21 -8.08
CA LEU A 650 7.02 32.51 -6.71
C LEU A 650 8.25 33.02 -5.96
N ASP A 651 8.11 34.20 -5.38
CA ASP A 651 9.07 34.83 -4.49
C ASP A 651 8.32 35.30 -3.24
N PHE A 652 8.89 35.02 -2.07
CA PHE A 652 8.31 35.33 -0.77
C PHE A 652 9.14 36.36 0.01
N GLN A 653 10.15 36.97 -0.61
CA GLN A 653 10.79 38.18 -0.11
C GLN A 653 9.80 39.36 -0.23
N GLU A 654 9.91 40.35 0.67
CA GLU A 654 9.12 41.59 0.55
C GLU A 654 9.37 42.31 -0.78
N THR A 655 10.62 42.26 -1.25
CA THR A 655 11.03 42.73 -2.57
C THR A 655 11.92 41.66 -3.21
N PRO A 656 11.51 41.09 -4.36
CA PRO A 656 12.33 40.12 -5.07
C PRO A 656 13.73 40.68 -5.39
N THR A 657 14.77 39.90 -5.11
CA THR A 657 16.17 40.31 -5.31
C THR A 657 16.77 39.85 -6.65
N TRP A 658 15.94 39.28 -7.52
CA TRP A 658 16.40 38.74 -8.79
C TRP A 658 16.89 39.80 -9.78
N GLU A 659 17.86 39.41 -10.59
CA GLU A 659 18.30 40.16 -11.77
C GLU A 659 17.79 39.42 -13.02
N ILE A 660 17.03 40.12 -13.87
CA ILE A 660 16.48 39.55 -15.12
C ILE A 660 17.14 40.21 -16.32
N ARG A 661 17.61 39.41 -17.27
CA ARG A 661 18.17 39.86 -18.55
C ARG A 661 17.47 39.16 -19.72
N VAL A 662 17.12 39.91 -20.76
CA VAL A 662 16.66 39.37 -22.06
C VAL A 662 17.77 39.56 -23.09
N ASP A 663 18.29 38.46 -23.63
CA ASP A 663 19.48 38.43 -24.51
C ASP A 663 20.66 39.23 -23.93
N GLY A 664 20.84 39.15 -22.61
CA GLY A 664 21.89 39.86 -21.87
C GLY A 664 21.58 41.31 -21.50
N ARG A 665 20.44 41.87 -21.93
CA ARG A 665 20.03 43.24 -21.56
C ARG A 665 19.17 43.23 -20.29
N PRO A 666 19.48 44.04 -19.26
CA PRO A 666 18.69 44.11 -18.04
C PRO A 666 17.22 44.50 -18.29
N VAL A 667 16.30 43.88 -17.56
CA VAL A 667 14.88 44.26 -17.50
C VAL A 667 14.66 45.12 -16.27
N THR A 668 14.31 46.39 -16.47
CA THR A 668 14.10 47.37 -15.39
C THR A 668 12.64 47.82 -15.25
N THR A 669 11.77 47.50 -16.20
CA THR A 669 10.36 47.90 -16.23
C THR A 669 9.47 46.77 -16.74
N TYR A 670 8.25 46.67 -16.22
CA TYR A 670 7.24 45.68 -16.62
C TYR A 670 5.95 46.39 -17.10
N PRO A 671 5.15 45.76 -17.99
CA PRO A 671 5.43 44.50 -18.68
C PRO A 671 6.46 44.66 -19.82
N VAL A 672 7.34 43.66 -20.01
CA VAL A 672 8.29 43.61 -21.13
C VAL A 672 7.84 42.59 -22.17
N ARG A 673 7.97 42.97 -23.46
CA ARG A 673 7.63 42.13 -24.61
C ARG A 673 8.87 41.40 -25.08
N VAL A 674 8.72 40.12 -25.32
CA VAL A 674 9.79 39.21 -25.76
C VAL A 674 9.31 38.41 -26.95
N LYS A 675 10.23 38.00 -27.82
CA LYS A 675 9.98 37.15 -28.99
C LYS A 675 10.41 35.71 -28.72
N ALA A 676 9.83 34.78 -29.47
CA ALA A 676 10.30 33.40 -29.46
C ALA A 676 11.80 33.32 -29.79
N GLY A 677 12.53 32.43 -29.12
CA GLY A 677 13.97 32.25 -29.27
C GLY A 677 14.85 33.18 -28.43
N GLN A 678 14.32 34.28 -27.88
CA GLN A 678 15.10 35.15 -26.99
C GLN A 678 15.31 34.51 -25.62
N GLN A 679 16.50 34.68 -25.05
CA GLN A 679 16.89 34.08 -23.77
C GLN A 679 16.50 34.99 -22.60
N ILE A 680 15.58 34.53 -21.77
CA ILE A 680 15.19 35.17 -20.51
C ILE A 680 16.04 34.56 -19.40
N ALA A 681 17.13 35.22 -19.03
CA ALA A 681 18.03 34.76 -17.98
C ALA A 681 17.71 35.46 -16.65
N ILE A 682 17.65 34.68 -15.58
CA ILE A 682 17.31 35.15 -14.23
C ILE A 682 18.42 34.70 -13.28
N ARG A 683 18.98 35.64 -12.52
CA ARG A 683 19.83 35.34 -11.37
C ARG A 683 19.06 35.63 -10.11
N ASP A 684 18.97 34.66 -9.22
CA ASP A 684 18.42 34.85 -7.88
C ASP A 684 19.41 34.30 -6.85
N GLY A 685 20.23 35.22 -6.33
CA GLY A 685 21.36 34.89 -5.45
C GLY A 685 22.41 34.02 -6.14
N VAL A 686 22.63 32.82 -5.60
CA VAL A 686 23.60 31.82 -6.11
C VAL A 686 23.04 30.91 -7.21
N THR A 687 21.76 31.05 -7.60
CA THR A 687 21.11 30.21 -8.61
C THR A 687 20.80 31.02 -9.88
N TYR A 688 20.93 30.37 -11.03
CA TYR A 688 20.70 30.95 -12.35
C TYR A 688 19.66 30.12 -13.11
N LEU A 689 18.76 30.78 -13.82
CA LEU A 689 17.74 30.16 -14.67
C LEU A 689 17.81 30.79 -16.06
N CYS A 690 17.55 29.99 -17.08
CA CYS A 690 17.31 30.45 -18.44
C CYS A 690 16.00 29.87 -18.94
N ILE A 691 15.15 30.73 -19.49
CA ILE A 691 13.88 30.38 -20.09
C ILE A 691 13.89 30.93 -21.52
N THR A 692 13.86 30.04 -22.50
CA THR A 692 13.80 30.40 -23.93
C THR A 692 12.45 29.99 -24.49
N PRO A 693 11.56 30.93 -24.83
CA PRO A 693 10.27 30.58 -25.43
C PRO A 693 10.46 29.92 -26.79
N LEU A 694 9.82 28.76 -27.00
CA LEU A 694 9.80 28.10 -28.31
C LEU A 694 8.91 28.90 -29.28
N PRO A 695 9.06 28.83 -30.61
CA PRO A 695 8.00 29.31 -31.51
C PRO A 695 6.67 28.65 -31.14
N SER A 696 5.59 29.43 -31.04
CA SER A 696 4.24 28.95 -30.72
C SER A 696 3.25 29.33 -31.81
N THR A 697 2.21 28.52 -31.99
CA THR A 697 1.16 28.77 -33.00
C THR A 697 0.52 30.14 -32.79
N ASP A 698 0.52 30.98 -33.82
CA ASP A 698 -0.17 32.28 -33.81
C ASP A 698 -1.61 32.11 -34.30
N LEU A 699 -2.56 32.28 -33.38
CA LEU A 699 -4.00 32.25 -33.63
C LEU A 699 -4.59 33.67 -33.72
N GLY A 700 -3.77 34.68 -34.02
CA GLY A 700 -4.16 36.10 -34.03
C GLY A 700 -3.87 36.78 -32.69
N ARG A 701 -2.66 36.59 -32.17
CA ARG A 701 -2.20 37.23 -30.93
C ARG A 701 -1.69 38.65 -31.19
N THR A 702 -2.02 39.60 -30.30
CA THR A 702 -1.44 40.94 -30.31
C THR A 702 -0.03 40.99 -29.69
N GLU A 703 0.29 40.04 -28.82
CA GLU A 703 1.56 39.92 -28.11
C GLU A 703 2.04 38.47 -28.19
N GLU A 704 3.36 38.25 -28.35
CA GLU A 704 3.91 36.89 -28.46
C GLU A 704 4.30 36.31 -27.10
N VAL A 705 5.28 36.91 -26.43
CA VAL A 705 5.65 36.60 -25.04
C VAL A 705 5.68 37.88 -24.22
N VAL A 706 5.08 37.84 -23.03
CA VAL A 706 5.08 38.96 -22.09
C VAL A 706 5.63 38.50 -20.75
N ILE A 707 6.57 39.26 -20.20
CA ILE A 707 6.98 39.12 -18.80
C ILE A 707 6.31 40.24 -18.01
N THR A 708 5.57 39.89 -16.96
CA THR A 708 4.78 40.85 -16.18
C THR A 708 4.81 40.55 -14.68
N ASN A 709 4.77 41.61 -13.87
CA ASN A 709 4.55 41.55 -12.43
C ASN A 709 3.07 41.83 -12.06
N GLU A 710 2.20 42.06 -13.05
CA GLU A 710 0.75 42.16 -12.89
C GLU A 710 0.13 40.75 -12.79
N THR A 711 0.36 40.07 -11.66
CA THR A 711 0.00 38.65 -11.48
C THR A 711 -1.41 38.42 -10.93
N GLY A 712 -2.16 39.51 -10.73
CA GLY A 712 -3.50 39.52 -10.14
C GLY A 712 -3.50 39.49 -8.60
N PRO A 713 -4.68 39.26 -7.99
CA PRO A 713 -4.81 39.23 -6.53
C PRO A 713 -4.23 37.96 -5.92
N GLU A 714 -3.95 38.02 -4.62
CA GLU A 714 -3.64 36.85 -3.80
C GLU A 714 -4.81 35.86 -3.78
N VAL A 715 -4.47 34.57 -3.72
CA VAL A 715 -5.38 33.44 -3.70
C VAL A 715 -5.31 32.77 -2.33
N LEU A 716 -6.45 32.34 -1.79
CA LEU A 716 -6.51 31.55 -0.56
C LEU A 716 -6.00 30.13 -0.82
N MET A 717 -5.02 29.69 -0.03
CA MET A 717 -4.40 28.38 -0.22
C MET A 717 -5.13 27.27 0.54
N GLN A 718 -5.11 26.06 -0.02
CA GLN A 718 -5.45 24.84 0.72
C GLN A 718 -4.51 24.69 1.93
N GLY A 719 -5.09 24.55 3.12
CA GLY A 719 -4.34 24.54 4.39
C GLY A 719 -4.26 25.90 5.08
N GLY A 720 -4.65 27.00 4.42
CA GLY A 720 -4.67 28.35 4.98
C GLY A 720 -3.52 29.24 4.48
N GLY A 721 -3.64 30.54 4.73
CA GLY A 721 -2.75 31.56 4.17
C GLY A 721 -3.13 31.98 2.74
N LYS A 722 -2.44 32.98 2.21
CA LYS A 722 -2.67 33.52 0.86
C LYS A 722 -1.37 33.76 0.13
N THR A 723 -1.36 33.63 -1.19
CA THR A 723 -0.21 34.01 -2.01
C THR A 723 -0.59 34.28 -3.46
N LYS A 724 0.33 34.87 -4.23
CA LYS A 724 0.26 35.05 -5.69
C LYS A 724 1.66 34.86 -6.30
N PRO A 725 1.78 34.58 -7.61
CA PRO A 725 3.05 34.66 -8.31
C PRO A 725 3.66 36.07 -8.19
N ALA A 726 4.98 36.16 -8.08
CA ALA A 726 5.69 37.44 -8.12
C ALA A 726 5.95 37.90 -9.57
N LEU A 727 6.07 36.95 -10.50
CA LEU A 727 6.27 37.21 -11.92
C LEU A 727 5.56 36.15 -12.76
N LEU A 728 5.04 36.56 -13.92
CA LEU A 728 4.52 35.66 -14.96
C LEU A 728 5.34 35.84 -16.25
N ILE A 729 5.63 34.73 -16.92
CA ILE A 729 6.10 34.69 -18.30
C ILE A 729 5.00 33.99 -19.10
N GLU A 730 4.29 34.75 -19.92
CA GLU A 730 3.12 34.29 -20.66
C GLU A 730 3.43 34.26 -22.15
N GLN A 731 3.33 33.08 -22.76
CA GLN A 731 3.44 32.89 -24.19
C GLN A 731 2.05 32.65 -24.78
N TYR A 732 1.61 33.55 -25.65
CA TYR A 732 0.27 33.52 -26.19
C TYR A 732 0.20 32.74 -27.50
N ASN A 733 -0.83 31.89 -27.61
CA ASN A 733 -1.34 31.42 -28.89
C ASN A 733 -2.37 32.40 -29.45
N PHE A 734 -3.24 32.93 -28.58
CA PHE A 734 -4.26 33.91 -28.91
C PHE A 734 -4.27 35.02 -27.85
N LYS A 735 -4.44 36.27 -28.27
CA LYS A 735 -4.69 37.42 -27.39
C LYS A 735 -5.32 38.54 -28.19
N ALA A 736 -6.55 38.93 -27.87
CA ALA A 736 -7.25 40.01 -28.55
C ALA A 736 -8.30 40.70 -27.65
N ASP A 737 -8.67 41.92 -28.02
CA ASP A 737 -9.76 42.67 -27.38
C ASP A 737 -11.15 42.14 -27.75
N ALA A 738 -11.29 41.37 -28.82
CA ALA A 738 -12.52 40.67 -29.16
C ALA A 738 -12.44 39.19 -28.71
N PRO A 739 -13.52 38.61 -28.17
CA PRO A 739 -13.50 37.20 -27.77
C PRO A 739 -13.43 36.27 -28.99
N MET A 740 -12.74 35.13 -28.83
CA MET A 740 -12.67 34.08 -29.83
C MET A 740 -14.06 33.46 -30.06
N PRO A 741 -14.57 33.42 -31.30
CA PRO A 741 -15.86 32.80 -31.60
C PRO A 741 -15.89 31.30 -31.23
N ALA A 742 -17.00 30.82 -30.68
CA ALA A 742 -17.15 29.42 -30.25
C ALA A 742 -16.86 28.40 -31.37
N ALA A 743 -17.28 28.69 -32.60
CA ALA A 743 -16.98 27.84 -33.76
C ALA A 743 -15.47 27.72 -34.02
N ARG A 744 -14.70 28.79 -33.78
CA ARG A 744 -13.24 28.78 -33.92
C ARG A 744 -12.57 28.03 -32.77
N GLN A 745 -13.11 28.10 -31.56
CA GLN A 745 -12.62 27.32 -30.41
C GLN A 745 -12.65 25.80 -30.70
N ASN A 746 -13.59 25.35 -31.52
CA ASN A 746 -13.77 23.95 -31.93
C ASN A 746 -13.10 23.58 -33.28
N SER A 747 -12.07 24.31 -33.71
CA SER A 747 -11.39 24.08 -34.99
C SER A 747 -10.14 23.20 -34.87
N ASP A 748 -9.67 22.68 -36.01
CA ASP A 748 -8.36 22.01 -36.13
C ASP A 748 -7.21 22.96 -35.81
N GLU A 749 -7.35 24.25 -36.14
CA GLU A 749 -6.35 25.30 -35.86
C GLU A 749 -6.08 25.41 -34.35
N VAL A 750 -7.13 25.43 -33.53
CA VAL A 750 -7.00 25.46 -32.06
C VAL A 750 -6.47 24.12 -31.57
N ALA A 751 -7.05 23.01 -32.01
CA ALA A 751 -6.66 21.69 -31.52
C ALA A 751 -5.16 21.35 -31.79
N LEU A 752 -4.60 21.88 -32.88
CA LEU A 752 -3.20 21.73 -33.26
C LEU A 752 -2.28 22.85 -32.75
N ALA A 753 -2.81 23.83 -32.04
CA ALA A 753 -2.01 24.91 -31.49
C ALA A 753 -1.05 24.39 -30.40
N TYR A 754 0.13 24.96 -30.32
CA TYR A 754 1.11 24.61 -29.29
C TYR A 754 1.87 25.83 -28.78
N GLY A 755 2.31 25.74 -27.53
CA GLY A 755 3.28 26.63 -26.91
C GLY A 755 4.26 25.84 -26.07
N GLY A 756 5.35 26.48 -25.65
CA GLY A 756 6.39 25.81 -24.90
C GLY A 756 7.63 26.64 -24.61
N PHE A 757 8.51 26.09 -23.78
CA PHE A 757 9.74 26.72 -23.33
C PHE A 757 10.87 25.69 -23.26
N ALA A 758 12.08 26.12 -23.61
CA ALA A 758 13.31 25.45 -23.19
C ALA A 758 13.79 26.09 -21.88
N ILE A 759 13.96 25.28 -20.84
CA ILE A 759 14.30 25.71 -19.48
C ILE A 759 15.62 25.07 -19.07
N GLU A 760 16.59 25.87 -18.65
CA GLU A 760 17.86 25.41 -18.08
C GLU A 760 18.10 26.09 -16.74
N ILE A 761 18.56 25.32 -15.75
CA ILE A 761 18.87 25.84 -14.41
C ILE A 761 20.31 25.49 -14.08
N GLY A 762 21.03 26.42 -13.46
CA GLY A 762 22.39 26.22 -13.00
C GLY A 762 22.61 26.98 -11.71
N ASP A 763 23.83 26.89 -11.16
CA ASP A 763 24.19 27.66 -9.99
C ASP A 763 25.65 28.12 -10.03
N GLU A 764 26.04 28.88 -9.01
CA GLU A 764 27.40 29.35 -8.82
C GLU A 764 28.41 28.21 -8.70
N LYS A 765 28.02 27.02 -8.20
CA LYS A 765 28.94 25.88 -8.07
C LYS A 765 29.29 25.31 -9.43
N GLU A 766 28.33 25.26 -10.36
CA GLU A 766 28.51 24.74 -11.71
C GLU A 766 29.19 25.75 -12.64
N TYR A 767 28.77 27.02 -12.60
CA TYR A 767 29.20 28.04 -13.58
C TYR A 767 30.19 29.07 -13.02
N GLY A 768 30.35 29.17 -11.71
CA GLY A 768 31.21 30.15 -11.03
C GLY A 768 30.66 31.57 -11.00
N SER A 769 29.94 32.02 -12.02
CA SER A 769 29.28 33.33 -12.04
C SER A 769 28.09 33.36 -13.02
N PHE A 770 27.20 34.32 -12.84
CA PHE A 770 26.07 34.53 -13.74
C PHE A 770 26.53 34.88 -15.17
N ASP A 771 27.59 35.68 -15.33
CA ASP A 771 28.12 36.02 -16.65
C ASP A 771 28.69 34.80 -17.40
N ARG A 772 29.27 33.83 -16.67
CA ARG A 772 29.71 32.55 -17.28
C ARG A 772 28.53 31.68 -17.69
N PHE A 773 27.45 31.68 -16.91
CA PHE A 773 26.20 31.04 -17.30
C PHE A 773 25.63 31.70 -18.57
N LEU A 774 25.58 33.02 -18.64
CA LEU A 774 25.18 33.74 -19.87
C LEU A 774 26.08 33.42 -21.07
N ALA A 775 27.40 33.31 -20.86
CA ALA A 775 28.33 32.92 -21.92
C ALA A 775 28.07 31.50 -22.43
N HIS A 776 27.74 30.57 -21.54
CA HIS A 776 27.31 29.23 -21.90
C HIS A 776 26.02 29.24 -22.74
N LEU A 777 25.01 30.01 -22.32
CA LEU A 777 23.74 30.11 -23.03
C LEU A 777 23.88 30.68 -24.44
N ARG A 778 24.80 31.62 -24.68
CA ARG A 778 25.06 32.17 -26.03
C ARG A 778 25.51 31.11 -27.04
N ALA A 779 26.12 30.02 -26.57
CA ALA A 779 26.51 28.91 -27.43
C ALA A 779 25.37 27.94 -27.71
N ALA A 780 24.27 28.01 -26.95
CA ALA A 780 23.12 27.14 -27.13
C ALA A 780 22.38 27.47 -28.44
N LYS A 781 21.94 26.42 -29.14
CA LYS A 781 21.16 26.53 -30.38
C LYS A 781 19.86 25.76 -30.23
N LEU A 782 18.76 26.43 -30.53
CA LEU A 782 17.41 25.87 -30.48
C LEU A 782 16.80 25.95 -31.87
N ASP A 783 16.61 24.79 -32.49
CA ASP A 783 16.00 24.64 -33.80
C ASP A 783 14.62 23.99 -33.65
N THR A 784 13.61 24.54 -34.31
CA THR A 784 12.24 23.97 -34.32
C THR A 784 11.69 23.91 -35.73
N GLN A 785 10.96 22.85 -36.05
CA GLN A 785 10.35 22.65 -37.36
C GLN A 785 8.95 22.04 -37.22
N TRP A 786 7.93 22.72 -37.74
CA TRP A 786 6.58 22.17 -37.84
C TRP A 786 6.42 21.36 -39.12
N ASP A 787 6.04 20.09 -38.99
CA ASP A 787 5.60 19.23 -40.08
C ASP A 787 4.06 19.19 -40.12
N ALA A 788 3.47 19.87 -41.10
CA ALA A 788 2.03 19.96 -41.25
C ALA A 788 1.36 18.62 -41.62
N ASN A 789 2.06 17.73 -42.32
CA ASN A 789 1.53 16.43 -42.73
C ASN A 789 1.51 15.45 -41.56
N ALA A 790 2.63 15.38 -40.82
CA ALA A 790 2.73 14.54 -39.63
C ALA A 790 1.97 15.12 -38.42
N LYS A 791 1.72 16.44 -38.44
CA LYS A 791 1.20 17.25 -37.32
C LYS A 791 2.15 17.19 -36.12
N VAL A 792 3.44 17.32 -36.38
CA VAL A 792 4.50 17.17 -35.36
C VAL A 792 5.41 18.40 -35.38
N LEU A 793 5.66 18.95 -34.19
CA LEU A 793 6.72 19.91 -33.95
C LEU A 793 8.02 19.15 -33.62
N GLY A 794 8.98 19.14 -34.53
CA GLY A 794 10.34 18.72 -34.22
C GLY A 794 11.09 19.81 -33.48
N VAL A 795 11.76 19.47 -32.38
CA VAL A 795 12.61 20.38 -31.60
C VAL A 795 13.98 19.73 -31.42
N THR A 796 15.03 20.49 -31.74
CA THR A 796 16.42 20.14 -31.44
C THR A 796 17.05 21.26 -30.63
N TRP A 797 17.48 20.94 -29.41
CA TRP A 797 18.14 21.90 -28.53
C TRP A 797 19.54 21.41 -28.18
N ARG A 798 20.54 22.14 -28.64
CA ARG A 798 21.96 21.91 -28.34
C ARG A 798 22.38 22.91 -27.27
N THR A 799 22.76 22.41 -26.10
CA THR A 799 23.23 23.23 -24.97
C THR A 799 24.33 22.48 -24.21
N GLY A 800 25.50 23.13 -24.09
CA GLY A 800 26.71 22.47 -23.61
C GLY A 800 27.07 21.25 -24.46
N ASN A 801 27.24 20.10 -23.81
CA ASN A 801 27.57 18.83 -24.47
C ASN A 801 26.34 18.01 -24.83
N ASP A 802 25.12 18.51 -24.55
CA ASP A 802 23.89 17.75 -24.75
C ASP A 802 23.15 18.25 -26.00
N THR A 803 22.70 17.31 -26.82
CA THR A 803 21.73 17.51 -27.90
C THR A 803 20.43 16.82 -27.50
N ILE A 804 19.38 17.59 -27.21
CA ILE A 804 18.07 17.13 -26.78
C ILE A 804 17.11 17.25 -27.97
N GLU A 805 16.52 16.13 -28.39
CA GLU A 805 15.68 16.06 -29.59
C GLU A 805 14.33 15.40 -29.29
N CYS A 806 13.23 16.03 -29.68
CA CYS A 806 11.92 15.37 -29.65
C CYS A 806 10.98 15.87 -30.72
N GLY A 807 10.08 14.98 -31.15
CA GLY A 807 8.85 15.37 -31.83
C GLY A 807 7.74 15.55 -30.81
N PHE A 808 6.99 16.63 -30.88
CA PHE A 808 5.80 16.88 -30.09
C PHE A 808 4.56 16.95 -31.00
N LYS A 809 3.53 16.17 -30.67
CA LYS A 809 2.26 16.14 -31.38
C LYS A 809 1.13 16.65 -30.49
N PRO A 810 0.53 17.81 -30.82
CA PRO A 810 -0.73 18.28 -30.21
C PRO A 810 -1.89 17.30 -30.46
N GLU A 811 -3.07 17.58 -29.89
CA GLU A 811 -4.30 16.74 -29.97
C GLU A 811 -4.28 15.38 -29.23
N TYR A 812 -3.26 15.08 -28.44
CA TYR A 812 -3.21 13.83 -27.68
C TYR A 812 -4.36 13.67 -26.67
N GLN A 813 -5.06 12.53 -26.72
CA GLN A 813 -6.25 12.23 -25.90
C GLN A 813 -5.99 11.21 -24.77
N GLY A 814 -4.73 10.86 -24.49
CA GLY A 814 -4.36 9.78 -23.57
C GLY A 814 -3.99 8.47 -24.27
N GLY A 815 -3.55 7.47 -23.49
CA GLY A 815 -3.09 6.17 -24.02
C GLY A 815 -1.58 6.11 -24.21
N ARG A 816 -1.07 5.61 -25.33
CA ARG A 816 0.39 5.45 -25.48
C ARG A 816 1.12 6.80 -25.61
N THR A 817 2.26 6.98 -24.94
CA THR A 817 3.01 8.26 -24.95
C THR A 817 3.80 8.49 -26.24
N ASP A 818 3.98 7.46 -27.08
CA ASP A 818 4.54 7.63 -28.43
C ASP A 818 3.56 8.33 -29.40
N ALA A 819 2.28 8.42 -29.05
CA ALA A 819 1.30 9.19 -29.82
C ALA A 819 1.45 10.72 -29.66
N CYS A 820 1.97 11.19 -28.52
CA CYS A 820 2.30 12.60 -28.30
C CYS A 820 3.78 12.91 -28.51
N PHE A 821 4.66 11.92 -28.30
CA PHE A 821 6.09 12.02 -28.53
C PHE A 821 6.57 10.91 -29.50
N PRO A 822 6.43 11.09 -30.82
CA PRO A 822 6.84 10.09 -31.80
C PRO A 822 8.33 9.69 -31.71
N TYR A 823 9.18 10.60 -31.23
CA TYR A 823 10.57 10.30 -30.88
C TYR A 823 11.06 11.25 -29.77
N ARG A 824 11.98 10.76 -28.94
CA ARG A 824 12.67 11.50 -27.87
C ARG A 824 14.09 10.96 -27.72
N ARG A 825 15.10 11.82 -27.86
CA ARG A 825 16.51 11.42 -27.82
C ARG A 825 17.38 12.43 -27.09
N VAL A 826 18.40 11.94 -26.40
CA VAL A 826 19.51 12.76 -25.90
C VAL A 826 20.78 12.17 -26.46
N ASN A 827 21.54 12.97 -27.21
CA ASN A 827 22.78 12.55 -27.87
C ASN A 827 22.59 11.29 -28.74
N GLY A 828 21.47 11.20 -29.46
CA GLY A 828 21.13 10.07 -30.32
C GLY A 828 20.42 8.89 -29.64
N GLU A 829 20.45 8.80 -28.31
CA GLU A 829 19.91 7.67 -27.55
C GLU A 829 18.54 7.96 -26.94
N TYR A 830 17.74 6.92 -26.66
CA TYR A 830 16.45 7.10 -25.99
C TYR A 830 16.61 7.79 -24.63
N ALA A 831 15.79 8.81 -24.38
CA ALA A 831 16.05 9.76 -23.30
C ALA A 831 15.77 9.23 -21.88
N TYR A 832 15.04 8.11 -21.72
CA TYR A 832 14.50 7.61 -20.43
C TYR A 832 14.99 6.20 -20.08
N LEU A 833 14.23 5.46 -19.28
CA LEU A 833 14.61 4.12 -18.81
C LEU A 833 14.53 3.09 -19.94
N PRO A 834 15.51 2.18 -20.06
CA PRO A 834 15.40 1.01 -20.91
C PRO A 834 14.20 0.13 -20.53
N GLN A 835 13.63 -0.57 -21.50
CA GLN A 835 12.54 -1.52 -21.24
C GLN A 835 12.96 -2.55 -20.18
N GLY A 836 12.13 -2.76 -19.16
CA GLY A 836 12.41 -3.67 -18.05
C GLY A 836 13.10 -3.02 -16.84
N VAL A 837 13.65 -1.81 -16.98
CA VAL A 837 14.08 -0.99 -15.85
C VAL A 837 12.89 -0.13 -15.40
N GLU A 838 12.56 -0.18 -14.12
CA GLU A 838 11.43 0.57 -13.57
C GLU A 838 11.88 1.85 -12.86
N ARG A 839 13.06 1.84 -12.24
CA ARG A 839 13.60 3.00 -11.56
C ARG A 839 15.12 2.98 -11.56
N ASP A 840 15.70 4.14 -11.76
CA ASP A 840 17.14 4.36 -11.69
C ASP A 840 17.46 5.71 -11.01
N SER A 841 18.31 5.68 -9.99
CA SER A 841 18.82 6.86 -9.30
C SER A 841 20.33 6.79 -9.14
N THR A 842 20.94 7.86 -8.60
CA THR A 842 22.38 7.87 -8.27
C THR A 842 22.77 6.72 -7.30
N LEU A 843 21.85 6.29 -6.42
CA LEU A 843 22.15 5.35 -5.34
C LEU A 843 21.38 4.02 -5.43
N THR A 844 20.27 3.97 -6.16
CA THR A 844 19.36 2.83 -6.18
C THR A 844 18.90 2.49 -7.59
N ALA A 845 18.52 1.23 -7.82
CA ALA A 845 17.95 0.79 -9.09
C ALA A 845 16.98 -0.39 -8.90
N MET A 846 15.93 -0.41 -9.71
CA MET A 846 14.84 -1.40 -9.72
C MET A 846 14.63 -1.90 -11.14
N SER A 847 14.69 -3.22 -11.35
CA SER A 847 14.64 -3.79 -12.69
C SER A 847 14.11 -5.21 -12.70
N ARG A 848 13.55 -5.61 -13.85
CA ARG A 848 13.15 -6.98 -14.19
C ARG A 848 14.12 -7.65 -15.17
N LEU A 849 15.25 -7.03 -15.47
CA LEU A 849 16.23 -7.56 -16.43
C LEU A 849 17.04 -8.75 -15.89
N GLY A 850 16.96 -9.05 -14.60
CA GLY A 850 17.73 -10.11 -13.94
C GLY A 850 19.15 -9.68 -13.54
N ARG A 851 19.60 -8.49 -13.93
CA ARG A 851 20.87 -7.92 -13.50
C ARG A 851 20.76 -6.42 -13.27
N ILE A 852 21.25 -5.96 -12.13
CA ILE A 852 21.29 -4.56 -11.74
C ILE A 852 22.69 -4.24 -11.25
N GLU A 853 23.33 -3.23 -11.85
CA GLU A 853 24.64 -2.73 -11.43
C GLU A 853 24.53 -1.29 -10.93
N LYS A 854 25.09 -1.01 -9.75
CA LYS A 854 25.10 0.34 -9.19
C LYS A 854 26.28 0.49 -8.24
N ASN A 855 27.09 1.54 -8.42
CA ASN A 855 28.20 1.91 -7.53
C ASN A 855 29.12 0.72 -7.15
N GLY A 856 29.45 -0.12 -8.14
CA GLY A 856 30.31 -1.29 -7.99
C GLY A 856 29.67 -2.52 -7.35
N ALA A 857 28.40 -2.43 -6.92
CA ALA A 857 27.61 -3.59 -6.51
C ALA A 857 26.77 -4.11 -7.68
N VAL A 858 26.54 -5.41 -7.65
CA VAL A 858 25.77 -6.13 -8.66
C VAL A 858 24.75 -7.02 -7.97
N LEU A 859 23.47 -6.76 -8.21
CA LEU A 859 22.42 -7.70 -7.89
C LEU A 859 22.08 -8.51 -9.13
N THR A 860 22.05 -9.83 -9.00
CA THR A 860 21.57 -10.71 -10.05
C THR A 860 20.39 -11.51 -9.52
N ASN A 861 19.33 -11.62 -10.32
CA ASN A 861 18.17 -12.49 -10.09
C ASN A 861 17.66 -13.05 -11.43
N GLU A 862 16.65 -13.92 -11.44
CA GLU A 862 16.15 -14.42 -12.73
C GLU A 862 15.48 -13.31 -13.55
N PRO A 863 15.69 -13.27 -14.88
CA PRO A 863 14.98 -12.36 -15.77
C PRO A 863 13.46 -12.46 -15.62
N GLY A 864 12.78 -11.30 -15.66
CA GLY A 864 11.34 -11.18 -15.42
C GLY A 864 10.96 -11.05 -13.93
N ARG A 865 11.83 -11.43 -13.00
CA ARG A 865 11.64 -11.20 -11.56
C ARG A 865 12.09 -9.81 -11.16
N MET A 866 11.37 -9.19 -10.24
CA MET A 866 11.74 -7.88 -9.72
C MET A 866 13.00 -7.99 -8.87
N GLY A 867 14.02 -7.20 -9.20
CA GLY A 867 15.19 -6.97 -8.36
C GLY A 867 15.24 -5.51 -7.91
N TYR A 868 15.79 -5.28 -6.72
CA TYR A 868 16.05 -3.94 -6.20
C TYR A 868 17.39 -3.88 -5.49
N LEU A 869 18.23 -2.92 -5.89
CA LEU A 869 19.58 -2.70 -5.35
C LEU A 869 19.66 -1.29 -4.76
N GLN A 870 20.17 -1.20 -3.52
CA GLN A 870 20.51 0.05 -2.86
C GLN A 870 22.00 0.08 -2.53
N THR A 871 22.61 1.25 -2.72
CA THR A 871 24.01 1.49 -2.40
C THR A 871 24.14 2.79 -1.64
N GLU A 872 24.87 2.78 -0.54
CA GLU A 872 25.17 3.97 0.27
C GLU A 872 26.68 4.00 0.54
N PRO A 873 27.41 4.90 -0.14
CA PRO A 873 28.88 4.86 -0.16
C PRO A 873 29.54 5.32 1.13
N ASN A 874 28.92 6.18 1.96
CA ASN A 874 29.57 6.72 3.17
C ASN A 874 29.80 5.62 4.20
N THR A 875 28.78 4.82 4.49
CA THR A 875 28.89 3.64 5.36
C THR A 875 29.42 2.41 4.62
N GLY A 876 29.45 2.42 3.28
CA GLY A 876 29.78 1.25 2.47
C GLY A 876 28.72 0.16 2.59
N THR A 877 27.45 0.56 2.60
CA THR A 877 26.30 -0.34 2.68
C THR A 877 25.80 -0.71 1.30
N TYR A 878 25.58 -2.00 1.08
CA TYR A 878 24.98 -2.53 -0.14
C TYR A 878 23.81 -3.43 0.25
N ALA A 879 22.62 -3.17 -0.28
CA ALA A 879 21.42 -3.95 0.01
C ALA A 879 20.80 -4.47 -1.28
N GLY A 880 20.75 -5.79 -1.42
CA GLY A 880 20.06 -6.46 -2.51
C GLY A 880 18.74 -7.06 -2.01
N HIS A 881 17.71 -6.99 -2.83
CA HIS A 881 16.37 -7.43 -2.46
C HIS A 881 15.80 -8.41 -3.49
N ASN A 882 15.09 -9.43 -3.01
CA ASN A 882 13.96 -10.01 -3.73
C ASN A 882 12.70 -9.42 -3.09
N PRO A 883 12.14 -8.33 -3.62
CA PRO A 883 11.14 -7.53 -2.91
C PRO A 883 9.72 -8.08 -2.95
N LEU A 884 9.49 -9.13 -3.74
CA LEU A 884 8.21 -9.82 -3.85
C LEU A 884 8.33 -11.25 -3.31
N PRO A 885 7.20 -11.87 -2.90
CA PRO A 885 7.20 -13.27 -2.45
C PRO A 885 7.60 -14.28 -3.53
N ASP A 886 7.74 -13.86 -4.79
CA ASP A 886 8.10 -14.73 -5.90
C ASP A 886 9.53 -15.25 -5.76
N ALA A 887 9.70 -16.54 -5.48
CA ALA A 887 11.02 -17.12 -5.27
C ALA A 887 11.88 -17.07 -6.54
N THR A 888 13.15 -16.70 -6.40
CA THR A 888 14.07 -16.53 -7.54
C THR A 888 15.50 -16.92 -7.20
N LEU A 889 16.27 -17.41 -8.18
CA LEU A 889 17.73 -17.50 -8.03
C LEU A 889 18.27 -16.09 -7.78
N TRP A 890 19.20 -15.96 -6.84
CA TRP A 890 19.56 -14.65 -6.32
C TRP A 890 21.03 -14.61 -5.84
N SER A 891 21.72 -13.52 -6.19
CA SER A 891 23.03 -13.19 -5.62
C SER A 891 23.29 -11.68 -5.60
N LEU A 892 24.07 -11.24 -4.61
CA LEU A 892 24.59 -9.88 -4.48
C LEU A 892 26.12 -9.93 -4.42
N ASP A 893 26.77 -9.26 -5.37
CA ASP A 893 28.19 -8.95 -5.35
C ASP A 893 28.35 -7.51 -4.87
N ALA A 894 29.24 -7.29 -3.90
CA ALA A 894 29.55 -5.98 -3.33
C ALA A 894 31.05 -5.67 -3.47
N PRO A 895 31.43 -4.39 -3.51
CA PRO A 895 32.84 -3.97 -3.56
C PRO A 895 33.73 -4.64 -2.50
N GLY A 896 34.99 -4.86 -2.86
CA GLY A 896 35.95 -5.59 -2.03
C GLY A 896 35.93 -7.11 -2.21
N GLY A 897 35.31 -7.62 -3.28
CA GLY A 897 35.26 -9.06 -3.58
C GLY A 897 34.28 -9.85 -2.72
N VAL A 898 33.33 -9.15 -2.09
CA VAL A 898 32.31 -9.78 -1.25
C VAL A 898 31.18 -10.28 -2.12
N LYS A 899 30.79 -11.54 -1.96
CA LYS A 899 29.65 -12.13 -2.67
C LYS A 899 28.74 -12.85 -1.68
N VAL A 900 27.44 -12.60 -1.77
CA VAL A 900 26.40 -13.31 -1.05
C VAL A 900 25.48 -13.97 -2.07
N GLY A 901 25.43 -15.30 -2.10
CA GLY A 901 24.55 -16.03 -3.02
C GLY A 901 23.70 -17.06 -2.30
N ALA A 902 22.45 -17.22 -2.73
CA ALA A 902 21.58 -18.26 -2.20
C ALA A 902 21.96 -19.64 -2.76
N ASP A 903 21.81 -20.69 -1.95
CA ASP A 903 22.02 -22.08 -2.40
C ASP A 903 20.82 -22.68 -3.15
N GLY A 904 19.80 -21.86 -3.42
CA GLY A 904 18.57 -22.19 -4.13
C GLY A 904 17.77 -20.93 -4.46
N ARG A 905 16.47 -21.06 -4.76
CA ARG A 905 15.55 -19.94 -5.00
C ARG A 905 15.21 -19.25 -3.68
N LEU A 906 15.56 -17.97 -3.58
CA LEU A 906 15.30 -17.14 -2.41
C LEU A 906 13.89 -16.56 -2.50
N GLY A 907 13.06 -16.76 -1.46
CA GLY A 907 11.77 -16.08 -1.27
C GLY A 907 11.91 -14.56 -1.01
N LEU A 908 10.90 -13.96 -0.37
CA LEU A 908 10.90 -12.53 -0.04
C LEU A 908 12.11 -12.21 0.85
N ALA A 909 13.02 -11.37 0.37
CA ALA A 909 14.28 -11.15 1.04
C ALA A 909 14.83 -9.74 0.88
N ARG A 910 15.52 -9.30 1.93
CA ARG A 910 16.39 -8.14 1.95
C ARG A 910 17.71 -8.54 2.59
N VAL A 911 18.80 -8.45 1.84
CA VAL A 911 20.14 -8.82 2.29
C VAL A 911 21.02 -7.58 2.25
N VAL A 912 21.47 -7.13 3.43
CA VAL A 912 22.31 -5.93 3.59
C VAL A 912 23.70 -6.36 4.01
N VAL A 913 24.72 -5.93 3.28
CA VAL A 913 26.13 -6.20 3.60
C VAL A 913 26.90 -4.90 3.81
N ARG A 914 27.70 -4.86 4.88
CA ARG A 914 28.71 -3.83 5.13
C ARG A 914 30.09 -4.47 5.22
N PRO A 915 30.83 -4.57 4.10
CA PRO A 915 32.12 -5.24 4.06
C PRO A 915 33.12 -4.70 5.09
N LYS A 916 33.16 -3.37 5.30
CA LYS A 916 34.09 -2.71 6.23
C LYS A 916 33.85 -3.10 7.70
N GLU A 917 32.59 -3.32 8.07
CA GLU A 917 32.18 -3.71 9.43
C GLU A 917 32.11 -5.23 9.61
N ASN A 918 32.38 -6.02 8.56
CA ASN A 918 32.20 -7.47 8.56
C ASN A 918 30.79 -7.89 9.03
N ARG A 919 29.76 -7.17 8.56
CA ARG A 919 28.38 -7.28 9.05
C ARG A 919 27.38 -7.60 7.93
N LEU A 920 26.42 -8.46 8.24
CA LEU A 920 25.37 -8.93 7.34
C LEU A 920 24.01 -8.90 8.05
N TRP A 921 22.99 -8.37 7.38
CA TRP A 921 21.60 -8.49 7.81
C TRP A 921 20.81 -9.26 6.75
N VAL A 922 20.01 -10.21 7.20
CA VAL A 922 19.21 -11.10 6.35
C VAL A 922 17.77 -11.05 6.83
N ASP A 923 16.97 -10.21 6.21
CA ASP A 923 15.53 -10.21 6.40
C ASP A 923 14.94 -11.17 5.35
N TYR A 924 14.24 -12.22 5.79
CA TYR A 924 13.80 -13.33 4.93
C TYR A 924 12.47 -13.94 5.39
N ALA A 925 11.59 -14.22 4.42
CA ALA A 925 10.38 -15.01 4.63
C ALA A 925 9.98 -15.79 3.37
N THR A 926 9.26 -16.88 3.59
CA THR A 926 8.61 -17.68 2.54
C THR A 926 7.12 -17.77 2.82
N LYS A 927 6.34 -18.03 1.76
CA LYS A 927 4.95 -18.44 1.93
C LYS A 927 4.86 -19.88 2.43
N PRO A 928 3.77 -20.30 3.09
CA PRO A 928 3.60 -21.68 3.57
C PRO A 928 3.78 -22.75 2.48
N GLU A 929 3.35 -22.47 1.25
CA GLU A 929 3.47 -23.35 0.09
C GLU A 929 4.89 -23.40 -0.51
N GLN A 930 5.76 -22.44 -0.17
CA GLN A 930 7.15 -22.38 -0.66
C GLN A 930 8.07 -23.25 0.19
N ASN A 931 7.86 -24.56 0.08
CA ASN A 931 8.54 -25.60 0.85
C ASN A 931 9.19 -26.67 -0.04
N SER A 932 9.43 -26.34 -1.31
CA SER A 932 10.05 -27.23 -2.30
C SER A 932 11.56 -27.35 -2.11
N ALA A 933 12.13 -28.43 -2.66
CA ALA A 933 13.55 -28.74 -2.52
C ALA A 933 14.48 -27.68 -3.13
N ASP A 934 14.00 -26.89 -4.09
CA ASP A 934 14.74 -25.81 -4.75
C ASP A 934 14.74 -24.49 -4.00
N MET A 935 13.97 -24.37 -2.92
CA MET A 935 14.03 -23.19 -2.06
C MET A 935 15.39 -23.08 -1.37
N ALA A 936 15.90 -21.86 -1.24
CA ALA A 936 17.14 -21.58 -0.55
C ALA A 936 17.06 -22.05 0.92
N THR A 937 18.08 -22.78 1.36
CA THR A 937 18.25 -23.20 2.75
C THR A 937 19.28 -22.33 3.47
N ALA A 938 20.24 -21.76 2.74
CA ALA A 938 21.29 -20.92 3.28
C ALA A 938 21.73 -19.83 2.29
N LEU A 939 22.36 -18.79 2.83
CA LEU A 939 23.19 -17.87 2.05
C LEU A 939 24.67 -18.27 2.19
N VAL A 940 25.39 -18.27 1.08
CA VAL A 940 26.82 -18.53 1.00
C VAL A 940 27.55 -17.21 0.80
N VAL A 941 28.44 -16.87 1.73
CA VAL A 941 29.11 -15.58 1.83
C VAL A 941 30.62 -15.72 1.62
N PHE A 942 31.14 -15.05 0.59
CA PHE A 942 32.56 -15.01 0.24
C PHE A 942 33.15 -13.62 0.52
N GLY A 943 34.47 -13.55 0.70
CA GLY A 943 35.24 -12.29 0.72
C GLY A 943 35.18 -11.47 2.02
N LEU A 944 34.34 -11.84 2.99
CA LEU A 944 34.29 -11.18 4.29
C LEU A 944 35.48 -11.56 5.19
N LYS A 945 35.94 -10.59 6.01
CA LYS A 945 37.10 -10.74 6.89
C LYS A 945 36.73 -11.48 8.18
N GLY A 946 37.05 -12.76 8.27
CA GLY A 946 36.72 -13.56 9.47
C GLY A 946 35.24 -13.94 9.53
N GLN A 947 34.73 -14.31 10.72
CA GLN A 947 33.33 -14.69 10.91
C GLN A 947 32.41 -13.47 10.86
N PRO A 948 31.42 -13.41 9.96
CA PRO A 948 30.55 -12.25 9.85
C PRO A 948 29.63 -12.12 11.07
N ALA A 949 29.39 -10.88 11.51
CA ALA A 949 28.32 -10.58 12.44
C ALA A 949 26.98 -10.59 11.68
N VAL A 950 26.16 -11.62 11.89
CA VAL A 950 24.92 -11.81 11.14
C VAL A 950 23.69 -11.61 12.03
N ALA A 951 22.72 -10.84 11.54
CA ALA A 951 21.37 -10.79 12.09
C ALA A 951 20.35 -11.25 11.05
N ARG A 952 19.53 -12.26 11.38
CA ARG A 952 18.45 -12.77 10.54
C ARG A 952 17.10 -12.40 11.14
N ASN A 953 16.26 -11.68 10.41
CA ASN A 953 14.97 -11.17 10.91
C ASN A 953 15.08 -10.44 12.26
N GLY A 954 16.17 -9.70 12.47
CA GLY A 954 16.48 -9.01 13.74
C GLY A 954 17.09 -9.88 14.85
N ILE A 955 17.25 -11.19 14.64
CA ILE A 955 17.81 -12.14 15.61
C ILE A 955 19.28 -12.42 15.27
N ARG A 956 20.17 -12.40 16.26
CA ARG A 956 21.59 -12.75 16.07
C ARG A 956 21.73 -14.22 15.67
N VAL A 957 22.43 -14.48 14.57
CA VAL A 957 22.75 -15.83 14.09
C VAL A 957 24.04 -16.32 14.75
N THR A 958 24.01 -17.49 15.36
CA THR A 958 25.15 -18.11 16.07
C THR A 958 25.65 -19.39 15.41
N ASP A 959 24.93 -19.92 14.42
CA ASP A 959 25.16 -21.18 13.73
C ASP A 959 25.73 -20.98 12.31
N ALA A 960 26.33 -19.82 12.01
CA ALA A 960 27.07 -19.62 10.77
C ALA A 960 28.36 -20.48 10.75
N VAL A 961 28.54 -21.28 9.70
CA VAL A 961 29.64 -22.26 9.62
C VAL A 961 30.56 -21.95 8.45
N LYS A 962 31.88 -22.06 8.66
CA LYS A 962 32.88 -21.93 7.59
C LYS A 962 33.01 -23.26 6.83
N MET A 963 32.87 -23.23 5.52
CA MET A 963 32.95 -24.41 4.64
C MET A 963 33.68 -24.08 3.33
N THR A 964 34.06 -25.11 2.58
CA THR A 964 34.54 -24.96 1.19
C THR A 964 33.34 -25.09 0.24
N VAL A 965 33.02 -24.03 -0.49
CA VAL A 965 31.93 -23.98 -1.47
C VAL A 965 32.49 -23.50 -2.80
N ALA A 966 32.21 -24.21 -3.90
CA ALA A 966 32.74 -23.91 -5.24
C ALA A 966 34.28 -23.69 -5.25
N GLY A 967 35.01 -24.52 -4.49
CA GLY A 967 36.48 -24.45 -4.38
C GLY A 967 37.03 -23.29 -3.55
N LYS A 968 36.20 -22.48 -2.90
CA LYS A 968 36.61 -21.33 -2.09
C LYS A 968 36.08 -21.44 -0.66
N ALA A 969 36.81 -20.87 0.29
CA ALA A 969 36.32 -20.74 1.67
C ALA A 969 35.16 -19.73 1.72
N ALA A 970 34.05 -20.13 2.34
CA ALA A 970 32.85 -19.32 2.49
C ALA A 970 32.23 -19.50 3.88
N TRP A 971 31.44 -18.52 4.30
CA TRP A 971 30.54 -18.66 5.45
C TRP A 971 29.16 -19.04 4.96
N VAL A 972 28.63 -20.14 5.50
CA VAL A 972 27.26 -20.58 5.28
C VAL A 972 26.40 -20.03 6.39
N VAL A 973 25.39 -19.24 6.02
CA VAL A 973 24.42 -18.59 6.91
C VAL A 973 23.07 -19.29 6.73
N PRO A 974 22.61 -20.10 7.69
CA PRO A 974 21.31 -20.76 7.62
C PRO A 974 20.14 -19.77 7.53
N LEU A 975 19.13 -20.07 6.71
CA LEU A 975 17.90 -19.27 6.61
C LEU A 975 16.81 -19.68 7.61
N ALA A 976 17.01 -20.79 8.33
CA ALA A 976 16.16 -21.25 9.42
C ALA A 976 17.01 -21.62 10.66
N ASP A 977 16.41 -21.53 11.85
CA ASP A 977 17.08 -21.95 13.10
C ASP A 977 17.26 -23.46 13.15
N GLY A 978 18.41 -23.90 13.68
CA GLY A 978 18.64 -25.32 13.95
C GLY A 978 18.73 -26.17 12.69
N MET A 979 19.33 -25.64 11.62
CA MET A 979 19.53 -26.38 10.37
C MET A 979 20.18 -27.75 10.64
N PRO A 980 19.56 -28.87 10.22
CA PRO A 980 20.13 -30.20 10.44
C PRO A 980 21.50 -30.36 9.77
N LYS A 981 22.44 -31.08 10.41
CA LYS A 981 23.78 -31.36 9.85
C LYS A 981 23.73 -31.93 8.43
N LYS A 982 22.76 -32.81 8.15
CA LYS A 982 22.56 -33.39 6.81
C LYS A 982 22.23 -32.31 5.77
N ALA A 983 21.38 -31.33 6.11
CA ALA A 983 21.06 -30.21 5.23
C ALA A 983 22.28 -29.30 5.03
N LEU A 984 23.01 -29.00 6.12
CA LEU A 984 24.24 -28.19 6.07
C LEU A 984 25.29 -28.81 5.13
N HIS A 985 25.49 -30.13 5.16
CA HIS A 985 26.43 -30.82 4.27
C HIS A 985 26.05 -30.76 2.78
N LEU A 986 24.77 -30.53 2.46
CA LEU A 986 24.30 -30.41 1.07
C LEU A 986 24.50 -29.00 0.49
N VAL A 987 24.69 -27.97 1.33
CA VAL A 987 24.78 -26.56 0.88
C VAL A 987 25.82 -26.34 -0.23
N PRO A 988 27.05 -26.90 -0.19
CA PRO A 988 28.02 -26.70 -1.28
C PRO A 988 27.53 -27.21 -2.65
N ALA A 989 26.87 -28.39 -2.66
CA ALA A 989 26.35 -29.00 -3.87
C ALA A 989 25.10 -28.26 -4.38
N ARG A 990 24.21 -27.88 -3.46
CA ARG A 990 23.04 -27.05 -3.74
C ARG A 990 23.43 -25.72 -4.36
N TYR A 991 24.37 -25.01 -3.74
CA TYR A 991 24.90 -23.74 -4.26
C TYR A 991 25.49 -23.92 -5.66
N THR A 992 26.33 -24.93 -5.87
CA THR A 992 26.92 -25.19 -7.20
C THR A 992 25.83 -25.42 -8.24
N ARG A 993 24.80 -26.20 -7.92
CA ARG A 993 23.69 -26.44 -8.83
C ARG A 993 22.87 -25.18 -9.10
N ALA A 994 22.56 -24.41 -8.07
CA ALA A 994 21.85 -23.13 -8.21
C ALA A 994 22.62 -22.19 -9.14
N GLN A 995 23.94 -22.06 -9.00
CA GLN A 995 24.76 -21.24 -9.88
C GLN A 995 24.79 -21.76 -11.33
N GLN A 996 24.84 -23.08 -11.55
CA GLN A 996 24.76 -23.66 -12.91
C GLN A 996 23.44 -23.30 -13.61
N VAL A 997 22.31 -23.48 -12.92
CA VAL A 997 21.00 -23.11 -13.46
C VAL A 997 20.92 -21.62 -13.69
N PHE A 998 21.47 -20.81 -12.77
CA PHE A 998 21.45 -19.36 -12.89
C PHE A 998 22.15 -18.88 -14.16
N THR A 999 23.36 -19.39 -14.42
CA THR A 999 24.10 -19.09 -15.65
C THR A 999 23.39 -19.56 -16.92
N MET A 1000 22.58 -20.62 -16.85
CA MET A 1000 21.74 -21.06 -17.98
C MET A 1000 20.51 -20.18 -18.18
N ALA A 1001 19.92 -19.67 -17.10
CA ALA A 1001 18.75 -18.80 -17.11
C ALA A 1001 19.01 -17.38 -17.65
N ASP A 1002 20.28 -16.96 -17.70
CA ASP A 1002 20.72 -15.72 -18.39
C ASP A 1002 20.56 -15.78 -19.93
N ARG A 1003 20.17 -16.94 -20.48
CA ARG A 1003 19.83 -17.08 -21.90
C ARG A 1003 18.38 -16.62 -22.13
N PRO A 1004 18.06 -15.92 -23.22
CA PRO A 1004 16.75 -15.28 -23.46
C PRO A 1004 15.56 -16.23 -23.56
N ASP A 1005 15.80 -17.54 -23.45
CA ASP A 1005 14.77 -18.57 -23.39
C ASP A 1005 14.69 -19.21 -22.01
N THR A 1006 13.92 -18.58 -21.12
CA THR A 1006 13.56 -19.13 -19.80
C THR A 1006 12.51 -20.25 -19.89
N THR A 1007 12.03 -20.61 -21.09
CA THR A 1007 11.11 -21.75 -21.30
C THR A 1007 11.83 -23.09 -21.47
N ALA A 1008 13.17 -23.10 -21.50
CA ALA A 1008 14.02 -24.29 -21.58
C ALA A 1008 13.80 -25.33 -20.46
N PHE A 1009 13.10 -24.98 -19.39
CA PHE A 1009 12.91 -25.83 -18.22
C PHE A 1009 11.50 -26.38 -18.04
N MET A 1010 10.51 -25.86 -18.78
CA MET A 1010 9.14 -26.38 -18.75
C MET A 1010 8.93 -27.38 -19.88
N ILE A 1011 8.13 -28.41 -19.63
CA ILE A 1011 7.73 -29.35 -20.68
C ILE A 1011 6.63 -28.67 -21.52
N GLN A 1012 6.91 -28.42 -22.80
CA GLN A 1012 6.04 -27.62 -23.68
C GLN A 1012 5.54 -28.38 -24.92
N ASP A 1013 6.11 -29.55 -25.22
CA ASP A 1013 5.69 -30.37 -26.36
C ASP A 1013 4.70 -31.44 -25.89
N TRP A 1014 3.43 -31.24 -26.25
CA TRP A 1014 2.30 -32.05 -25.78
C TRP A 1014 1.39 -32.46 -26.93
N LEU A 1015 0.94 -33.72 -26.92
CA LEU A 1015 -0.29 -34.15 -27.57
C LEU A 1015 -1.45 -33.92 -26.59
N LEU A 1016 -2.49 -33.23 -27.02
CA LEU A 1016 -3.69 -32.98 -26.22
C LEU A 1016 -4.91 -33.71 -26.80
N VAL A 1017 -5.77 -34.25 -25.95
CA VAL A 1017 -7.06 -34.84 -26.36
C VAL A 1017 -8.15 -34.56 -25.34
N GLY A 1018 -9.34 -34.22 -25.83
CA GLY A 1018 -10.50 -33.80 -25.05
C GLY A 1018 -11.44 -32.91 -25.88
N PRO A 1019 -12.48 -32.31 -25.27
CA PRO A 1019 -12.89 -32.51 -23.89
C PRO A 1019 -13.65 -33.82 -23.67
N PHE A 1020 -13.44 -34.45 -22.51
CA PHE A 1020 -14.27 -35.50 -21.92
C PHE A 1020 -15.17 -34.89 -20.85
N ASP A 1021 -16.19 -35.63 -20.40
CA ASP A 1021 -17.12 -35.15 -19.39
C ASP A 1021 -16.43 -34.93 -18.01
N ASN A 1022 -16.87 -33.94 -17.26
CA ASN A 1022 -16.56 -33.77 -15.84
C ASN A 1022 -17.78 -33.23 -15.08
N THR A 1023 -19.00 -33.49 -15.58
CA THR A 1023 -20.24 -33.07 -14.94
C THR A 1023 -20.27 -33.50 -13.48
N LYS A 1024 -20.53 -32.54 -12.58
CA LYS A 1024 -20.51 -32.75 -11.11
C LYS A 1024 -19.17 -33.27 -10.56
N GLY A 1025 -18.06 -33.01 -11.26
CA GLY A 1025 -16.72 -33.46 -10.86
C GLY A 1025 -16.44 -34.94 -11.12
N ALA A 1026 -17.33 -35.67 -11.81
CA ALA A 1026 -17.20 -37.12 -12.01
C ALA A 1026 -16.01 -37.51 -12.90
N GLY A 1027 -15.47 -36.57 -13.68
CA GLY A 1027 -14.37 -36.82 -14.60
C GLY A 1027 -13.08 -37.19 -13.88
N PHE A 1028 -12.87 -36.76 -12.62
CA PHE A 1028 -11.69 -37.16 -11.84
C PHE A 1028 -11.63 -38.69 -11.65
N ASP A 1029 -12.73 -39.30 -11.19
CA ASP A 1029 -12.82 -40.74 -10.90
C ASP A 1029 -13.10 -41.60 -12.16
N THR A 1030 -13.61 -40.98 -13.23
CA THR A 1030 -13.97 -41.69 -14.47
C THR A 1030 -12.75 -41.97 -15.33
N ALA A 1031 -12.45 -43.25 -15.59
CA ALA A 1031 -11.37 -43.64 -16.51
C ALA A 1031 -11.79 -43.45 -17.97
N TYR A 1032 -11.17 -42.50 -18.68
CA TYR A 1032 -11.42 -42.31 -20.12
C TYR A 1032 -10.41 -43.10 -20.98
N GLY A 1033 -10.71 -43.23 -22.28
CA GLY A 1033 -9.89 -44.00 -23.23
C GLY A 1033 -8.38 -43.72 -23.20
N PRO A 1034 -7.92 -42.45 -23.10
CA PRO A 1034 -6.50 -42.13 -23.00
C PRO A 1034 -5.78 -42.74 -21.79
N GLU A 1035 -6.47 -43.06 -20.69
CA GLU A 1035 -5.87 -43.75 -19.54
C GLU A 1035 -5.56 -45.21 -19.82
N GLN A 1036 -6.35 -45.83 -20.70
CA GLN A 1036 -6.28 -47.26 -21.00
C GLN A 1036 -5.33 -47.55 -22.16
N ASP A 1037 -5.39 -46.75 -23.22
CA ASP A 1037 -4.60 -46.93 -24.42
C ASP A 1037 -4.32 -45.59 -25.11
N GLN A 1038 -3.08 -45.11 -24.97
CA GLN A 1038 -2.62 -43.83 -25.51
C GLN A 1038 -2.30 -43.91 -27.02
N THR A 1039 -2.28 -45.10 -27.62
CA THR A 1039 -1.91 -45.32 -29.03
C THR A 1039 -3.09 -45.15 -29.99
N LYS A 1040 -4.32 -45.15 -29.48
CA LYS A 1040 -5.51 -44.94 -30.31
C LYS A 1040 -5.53 -43.54 -30.92
N PRO A 1041 -5.92 -43.40 -32.20
CA PRO A 1041 -5.95 -42.10 -32.87
C PRO A 1041 -7.11 -41.21 -32.38
N ALA A 1042 -8.21 -41.81 -31.91
CA ALA A 1042 -9.40 -41.11 -31.47
C ALA A 1042 -10.18 -41.86 -30.36
N TYR A 1043 -11.01 -41.12 -29.63
CA TYR A 1043 -11.79 -41.58 -28.49
C TYR A 1043 -13.18 -40.94 -28.46
N THR A 1044 -14.12 -41.56 -27.74
CA THR A 1044 -15.42 -40.94 -27.44
C THR A 1044 -15.28 -39.92 -26.32
N GLY A 1045 -15.44 -38.64 -26.66
CA GLY A 1045 -15.40 -37.49 -25.76
C GLY A 1045 -16.79 -37.04 -25.25
N MET A 1046 -16.85 -35.83 -24.72
CA MET A 1046 -18.04 -35.23 -24.14
C MET A 1046 -19.21 -35.20 -25.14
N GLY A 1047 -20.40 -35.60 -24.68
CA GLY A 1047 -21.62 -35.64 -25.51
C GLY A 1047 -21.57 -36.67 -26.65
N GLY A 1048 -20.71 -37.68 -26.57
CA GLY A 1048 -20.57 -38.73 -27.58
C GLY A 1048 -19.77 -38.33 -28.82
N LYS A 1049 -19.15 -37.13 -28.83
CA LYS A 1049 -18.34 -36.64 -29.95
C LYS A 1049 -16.98 -37.33 -29.99
N GLU A 1050 -16.49 -37.65 -31.18
CA GLU A 1050 -15.13 -38.16 -31.35
C GLU A 1050 -14.09 -37.04 -31.07
N VAL A 1051 -13.06 -37.38 -30.30
CA VAL A 1051 -11.92 -36.50 -29.97
C VAL A 1051 -10.61 -37.22 -30.28
N ALA A 1052 -9.65 -36.54 -30.89
CA ALA A 1052 -8.39 -37.11 -31.34
C ALA A 1052 -7.18 -36.35 -30.77
N TRP A 1053 -6.04 -37.02 -30.67
CA TRP A 1053 -4.79 -36.39 -30.25
C TRP A 1053 -4.39 -35.29 -31.23
N THR A 1054 -4.08 -34.12 -30.69
CA THR A 1054 -3.54 -33.01 -31.48
C THR A 1054 -2.32 -32.43 -30.79
N ARG A 1055 -1.21 -32.34 -31.53
CA ARG A 1055 0.03 -31.75 -31.03
C ARG A 1055 -0.14 -30.24 -30.89
N LEU A 1056 0.29 -29.71 -29.75
CA LEU A 1056 0.47 -28.27 -29.59
C LEU A 1056 1.60 -27.82 -30.53
N GLN A 1057 1.36 -26.85 -31.43
CA GLN A 1057 2.39 -26.45 -32.42
C GLN A 1057 3.70 -26.04 -31.70
N PRO A 1058 4.87 -26.61 -32.05
CA PRO A 1058 6.15 -26.20 -31.49
C PRO A 1058 6.35 -24.69 -31.67
N GLY A 1059 6.68 -23.97 -30.59
CA GLY A 1059 6.94 -22.53 -30.64
C GLY A 1059 5.71 -21.62 -30.73
N LYS A 1060 4.48 -22.16 -30.74
CA LYS A 1060 3.27 -21.37 -30.48
C LYS A 1060 2.76 -21.68 -29.08
N PRO A 1061 3.13 -20.88 -28.05
CA PRO A 1061 2.58 -21.09 -26.72
C PRO A 1061 1.07 -20.96 -26.82
N ALA A 1062 0.34 -21.88 -26.19
CA ALA A 1062 -1.06 -21.67 -25.88
C ALA A 1062 -1.15 -20.46 -24.94
N LEU A 1063 -1.16 -19.25 -25.51
CA LEU A 1063 -1.25 -17.95 -24.83
C LEU A 1063 -0.29 -17.79 -23.63
N GLY A 1064 1.03 -17.73 -23.87
CA GLY A 1064 2.02 -17.21 -22.91
C GLY A 1064 3.19 -18.15 -22.58
N LYS A 1065 4.37 -17.58 -22.30
CA LYS A 1065 5.59 -18.30 -21.91
C LYS A 1065 5.45 -18.87 -20.49
N GLY A 1066 5.02 -20.14 -20.35
CA GLY A 1066 5.04 -20.86 -19.06
C GLY A 1066 3.92 -21.89 -18.85
N VAL A 1067 2.66 -21.48 -18.96
CA VAL A 1067 1.47 -22.30 -18.66
C VAL A 1067 0.93 -22.98 -19.93
N VAL A 1068 0.42 -24.21 -19.82
CA VAL A 1068 -0.34 -24.84 -20.91
C VAL A 1068 -1.83 -24.50 -20.73
N ASN A 1069 -2.35 -23.65 -21.62
CA ASN A 1069 -3.74 -23.18 -21.58
C ASN A 1069 -4.70 -24.11 -22.33
N LEU A 1070 -5.43 -24.95 -21.58
CA LEU A 1070 -6.41 -25.90 -22.13
C LEU A 1070 -7.71 -25.19 -22.54
N ARG A 1071 -8.13 -24.16 -21.80
CA ARG A 1071 -9.31 -23.35 -22.13
C ARG A 1071 -9.23 -22.72 -23.52
N GLY A 1072 -8.09 -22.11 -23.84
CA GLY A 1072 -7.83 -21.52 -25.15
C GLY A 1072 -7.74 -22.58 -26.25
N ARG A 1073 -7.25 -23.79 -25.92
CA ARG A 1073 -7.14 -24.91 -26.88
C ARG A 1073 -8.51 -25.52 -27.23
N PHE A 1074 -9.38 -25.70 -26.24
CA PHE A 1074 -10.70 -26.32 -26.36
C PHE A 1074 -11.83 -25.28 -26.28
N ALA A 1075 -11.68 -24.18 -27.03
CA ALA A 1075 -12.61 -23.07 -27.02
C ALA A 1075 -14.08 -23.53 -27.21
N GLY A 1076 -14.96 -23.11 -26.28
CA GLY A 1076 -16.39 -23.42 -26.31
C GLY A 1076 -16.86 -24.46 -25.28
N VAL A 1077 -15.94 -25.15 -24.61
CA VAL A 1077 -16.23 -26.04 -23.47
C VAL A 1077 -15.25 -25.73 -22.35
N ASN A 1078 -15.68 -24.96 -21.35
CA ASN A 1078 -14.78 -24.35 -20.37
C ASN A 1078 -14.98 -24.81 -18.93
N ASP A 1079 -16.13 -25.42 -18.62
CA ASP A 1079 -16.52 -25.85 -17.29
C ASP A 1079 -16.96 -27.31 -17.37
N ASN A 1080 -16.81 -28.05 -16.28
CA ASN A 1080 -17.19 -29.46 -16.20
C ASN A 1080 -16.61 -30.30 -17.38
N ALA A 1081 -15.34 -30.07 -17.72
CA ALA A 1081 -14.64 -30.80 -18.78
C ALA A 1081 -13.33 -31.43 -18.31
N THR A 1082 -12.91 -32.51 -18.95
CA THR A 1082 -11.64 -33.20 -18.68
C THR A 1082 -10.81 -33.26 -19.96
N ALA A 1083 -9.49 -33.10 -19.86
CA ALA A 1083 -8.59 -33.26 -20.99
C ALA A 1083 -7.33 -34.02 -20.55
N TYR A 1084 -6.71 -34.66 -21.53
CA TYR A 1084 -5.44 -35.34 -21.35
C TYR A 1084 -4.33 -34.64 -22.11
N ALA A 1085 -3.14 -34.64 -21.52
CA ALA A 1085 -1.92 -34.18 -22.13
C ALA A 1085 -0.87 -35.30 -22.07
N LEU A 1086 -0.32 -35.67 -23.22
CA LEU A 1086 0.65 -36.73 -23.37
C LEU A 1086 1.96 -36.16 -23.91
N THR A 1087 3.09 -36.57 -23.35
CA THR A 1087 4.43 -36.26 -23.84
C THR A 1087 5.38 -37.42 -23.56
N ASN A 1088 6.49 -37.45 -24.28
CA ASN A 1088 7.57 -38.40 -24.06
C ASN A 1088 8.79 -37.67 -23.51
N ILE A 1089 9.43 -38.27 -22.52
CA ILE A 1089 10.64 -37.82 -21.86
C ILE A 1089 11.75 -38.80 -22.22
N THR A 1090 12.66 -38.40 -23.11
CA THR A 1090 13.82 -39.23 -23.45
C THR A 1090 14.96 -38.92 -22.48
N SER A 1091 15.42 -39.91 -21.72
CA SER A 1091 16.54 -39.78 -20.79
C SER A 1091 17.76 -40.55 -21.31
N ASP A 1092 18.95 -39.96 -21.26
CA ASP A 1092 20.19 -40.60 -21.71
C ASP A 1092 20.70 -41.69 -20.75
N ARG A 1093 20.18 -41.73 -19.53
CA ARG A 1093 20.53 -42.65 -18.44
C ARG A 1093 19.34 -42.92 -17.52
N ASP A 1094 19.48 -43.95 -16.70
CA ASP A 1094 18.58 -44.16 -15.57
C ASP A 1094 18.83 -43.08 -14.51
N ARG A 1095 17.80 -42.36 -14.08
CA ARG A 1095 17.94 -41.30 -13.07
C ARG A 1095 16.67 -41.03 -12.28
N ALA A 1096 16.87 -40.68 -11.01
CA ALA A 1096 15.82 -40.13 -10.16
C ALA A 1096 15.65 -38.63 -10.45
N VAL A 1097 14.41 -38.19 -10.64
CA VAL A 1097 14.04 -36.79 -10.81
C VAL A 1097 12.74 -36.53 -10.06
N THR A 1098 12.46 -35.28 -9.74
CA THR A 1098 11.17 -34.86 -9.20
C THR A 1098 10.33 -34.29 -10.34
N LEU A 1099 9.14 -34.82 -10.57
CA LEU A 1099 8.15 -34.18 -11.43
C LEU A 1099 7.45 -33.10 -10.62
N PHE A 1100 7.58 -31.84 -11.05
CA PHE A 1100 6.80 -30.72 -10.52
C PHE A 1100 5.69 -30.39 -11.49
N THR A 1101 4.49 -30.15 -10.96
CA THR A 1101 3.29 -29.89 -11.76
C THR A 1101 2.33 -28.95 -11.03
N GLY A 1102 1.36 -28.41 -11.73
CA GLY A 1102 0.23 -27.68 -11.14
C GLY A 1102 -0.91 -27.56 -12.12
N SER A 1103 -2.12 -27.26 -11.65
CA SER A 1103 -3.34 -27.32 -12.44
C SER A 1103 -4.41 -26.38 -11.92
N ASP A 1104 -5.25 -25.90 -12.83
CA ASP A 1104 -6.57 -25.37 -12.48
C ASP A 1104 -7.47 -26.57 -12.19
N ASP A 1105 -8.05 -26.57 -11.00
CA ASP A 1105 -8.71 -27.69 -10.35
C ASP A 1105 -7.85 -28.97 -10.25
N THR A 1106 -8.30 -30.08 -10.83
CA THR A 1106 -7.73 -31.39 -10.51
C THR A 1106 -6.50 -31.73 -11.38
N ILE A 1107 -5.66 -32.64 -10.88
CA ILE A 1107 -4.60 -33.24 -11.69
C ILE A 1107 -4.34 -34.69 -11.32
N THR A 1108 -4.21 -35.54 -12.32
CA THR A 1108 -3.69 -36.90 -12.21
C THR A 1108 -2.55 -37.08 -13.20
N ALA A 1109 -1.44 -37.67 -12.76
CA ALA A 1109 -0.26 -37.88 -13.60
C ALA A 1109 0.15 -39.34 -13.57
N TRP A 1110 0.53 -39.88 -14.73
CA TRP A 1110 1.12 -41.21 -14.89
C TRP A 1110 2.47 -41.11 -15.57
N VAL A 1111 3.44 -41.87 -15.07
CA VAL A 1111 4.76 -42.05 -15.72
C VAL A 1111 4.91 -43.52 -16.09
N ASN A 1112 5.17 -43.79 -17.37
CA ASN A 1112 5.26 -45.15 -17.92
C ASN A 1112 4.02 -46.01 -17.55
N GLY A 1113 2.83 -45.42 -17.62
CA GLY A 1113 1.55 -46.06 -17.28
C GLY A 1113 1.28 -46.24 -15.78
N LYS A 1114 2.20 -45.84 -14.89
CA LYS A 1114 2.00 -45.92 -13.43
C LYS A 1114 1.53 -44.58 -12.86
N PRO A 1115 0.44 -44.53 -12.07
CA PRO A 1115 -0.01 -43.29 -11.46
C PRO A 1115 1.00 -42.80 -10.42
N VAL A 1116 1.37 -41.53 -10.49
CA VAL A 1116 2.34 -40.89 -9.59
C VAL A 1116 1.78 -39.68 -8.84
N ILE A 1117 0.76 -38.99 -9.38
CA ILE A 1117 0.03 -37.91 -8.71
C ILE A 1117 -1.47 -38.12 -8.92
N ALA A 1118 -2.26 -37.85 -7.89
CA ALA A 1118 -3.72 -37.72 -7.97
C ALA A 1118 -4.18 -36.68 -6.95
N ARG A 1119 -4.80 -35.59 -7.42
CA ARG A 1119 -5.27 -34.47 -6.60
C ARG A 1119 -6.66 -34.04 -7.05
N ASN A 1120 -7.65 -34.34 -6.22
CA ASN A 1120 -9.03 -33.87 -6.40
C ASN A 1120 -9.23 -32.60 -5.58
N VAL A 1121 -8.78 -31.47 -6.12
CA VAL A 1121 -8.83 -30.16 -5.47
C VAL A 1121 -9.37 -29.13 -6.45
N TYR A 1122 -10.01 -28.08 -5.94
CA TYR A 1122 -10.48 -26.95 -6.74
C TYR A 1122 -9.61 -25.73 -6.42
N ARG A 1123 -8.89 -25.21 -7.41
CA ARG A 1123 -7.83 -24.18 -7.22
C ARG A 1123 -7.40 -23.60 -8.57
N ALA A 1124 -6.86 -22.38 -8.58
CA ALA A 1124 -6.19 -21.84 -9.77
C ALA A 1124 -4.87 -22.56 -10.07
N ALA A 1125 -4.49 -22.65 -11.36
CA ALA A 1125 -3.19 -23.19 -11.77
C ALA A 1125 -2.03 -22.30 -11.32
N ALA A 1126 -1.03 -22.91 -10.69
CA ALA A 1126 0.26 -22.28 -10.42
C ALA A 1126 1.40 -23.29 -10.65
N PRO A 1127 2.62 -22.85 -10.99
CA PRO A 1127 3.75 -23.78 -11.12
C PRO A 1127 4.07 -24.45 -9.78
N ASP A 1128 4.54 -25.70 -9.85
CA ASP A 1128 5.11 -26.46 -8.73
C ASP A 1128 4.18 -26.71 -7.52
N GLN A 1129 2.87 -26.58 -7.69
CA GLN A 1129 1.88 -26.83 -6.63
C GLN A 1129 1.93 -28.27 -6.11
N ASP A 1130 2.20 -29.22 -7.01
CA ASP A 1130 2.36 -30.63 -6.71
C ASP A 1130 3.71 -31.14 -7.16
N ARG A 1131 4.22 -32.14 -6.43
CA ARG A 1131 5.48 -32.79 -6.76
C ARG A 1131 5.49 -34.26 -6.37
N VAL A 1132 6.23 -35.05 -7.14
CA VAL A 1132 6.49 -36.45 -6.83
C VAL A 1132 7.86 -36.86 -7.37
N ASP A 1133 8.60 -37.66 -6.60
CA ASP A 1133 9.85 -38.27 -7.06
C ASP A 1133 9.54 -39.44 -7.99
N ILE A 1134 10.11 -39.44 -9.19
CA ILE A 1134 9.95 -40.46 -10.22
C ILE A 1134 11.31 -41.02 -10.66
N GLN A 1135 11.28 -42.21 -11.25
CA GLN A 1135 12.45 -42.84 -11.85
C GLN A 1135 12.29 -42.83 -13.37
N LEU A 1136 13.20 -42.14 -14.06
CA LEU A 1136 13.32 -42.22 -15.51
C LEU A 1136 14.25 -43.37 -15.87
N LYS A 1137 13.83 -44.20 -16.82
CA LYS A 1137 14.69 -45.20 -17.46
C LYS A 1137 15.46 -44.54 -18.61
N LYS A 1138 16.65 -45.05 -18.92
CA LYS A 1138 17.34 -44.72 -20.16
C LYS A 1138 16.43 -45.02 -21.36
N GLY A 1139 16.36 -44.09 -22.29
CA GLY A 1139 15.43 -44.10 -23.42
C GLY A 1139 14.14 -43.33 -23.11
N GLU A 1140 13.08 -43.69 -23.82
CA GLU A 1140 11.79 -43.01 -23.77
C GLU A 1140 11.01 -43.34 -22.48
N ASN A 1141 10.43 -42.33 -21.85
CA ASN A 1141 9.51 -42.46 -20.73
C ASN A 1141 8.25 -41.65 -21.01
N THR A 1142 7.08 -42.26 -20.90
CA THR A 1142 5.83 -41.59 -21.21
C THR A 1142 5.28 -40.85 -20.00
N LEU A 1143 4.88 -39.59 -20.16
CA LEU A 1143 4.18 -38.79 -19.17
C LEU A 1143 2.77 -38.45 -19.69
N LEU A 1144 1.75 -38.96 -19.00
CA LEU A 1144 0.35 -38.63 -19.24
C LEU A 1144 -0.18 -37.79 -18.07
N LEU A 1145 -0.83 -36.68 -18.38
CA LEU A 1145 -1.57 -35.85 -17.43
C LEU A 1145 -3.06 -35.88 -17.77
N LYS A 1146 -3.89 -35.87 -16.74
CA LYS A 1146 -5.34 -35.66 -16.80
C LYS A 1146 -5.67 -34.44 -15.96
N VAL A 1147 -6.39 -33.49 -16.54
CA VAL A 1147 -6.77 -32.23 -15.87
C VAL A 1147 -8.28 -32.07 -16.01
N CYS A 1148 -8.99 -32.14 -14.89
CA CYS A 1148 -10.44 -31.97 -14.87
C CYS A 1148 -10.80 -30.60 -14.32
N GLN A 1149 -11.65 -29.89 -15.05
CA GLN A 1149 -12.10 -28.55 -14.76
C GLN A 1149 -13.50 -28.55 -14.14
N GLY A 1150 -13.66 -27.89 -13.01
CA GLY A 1150 -14.93 -27.47 -12.44
C GLY A 1150 -15.43 -26.19 -13.09
N GLY A 1151 -14.58 -25.15 -13.11
CA GLY A 1151 -14.81 -23.91 -13.87
C GLY A 1151 -13.73 -22.86 -13.63
N GLY A 1152 -13.45 -22.01 -14.63
CA GLY A 1152 -12.37 -21.02 -14.54
C GLY A 1152 -11.31 -21.10 -15.65
N GLY A 1153 -10.03 -20.97 -15.32
CA GLY A 1153 -8.92 -20.80 -16.27
C GLY A 1153 -8.57 -22.01 -17.15
N TRP A 1154 -8.77 -23.23 -16.67
CA TRP A 1154 -8.40 -24.55 -17.22
C TRP A 1154 -6.99 -24.63 -17.82
N GLU A 1155 -6.01 -24.92 -16.96
CA GLU A 1155 -4.58 -24.76 -17.25
C GLU A 1155 -3.72 -25.78 -16.50
N PHE A 1156 -2.49 -26.05 -16.96
CA PHE A 1156 -1.50 -26.83 -16.19
C PHE A 1156 -0.04 -26.42 -16.44
N TYR A 1157 0.85 -26.84 -15.54
CA TYR A 1157 2.31 -26.70 -15.62
C TYR A 1157 2.98 -28.07 -15.43
N ALA A 1158 4.13 -28.32 -16.06
CA ALA A 1158 4.96 -29.49 -15.76
C ALA A 1158 6.45 -29.24 -16.06
N ARG A 1159 7.33 -29.69 -15.14
CA ARG A 1159 8.79 -29.68 -15.30
C ARG A 1159 9.46 -30.80 -14.51
N LEU A 1160 10.69 -31.13 -14.87
CA LEU A 1160 11.54 -32.03 -14.10
C LEU A 1160 12.56 -31.25 -13.27
N GLY A 1161 12.71 -31.62 -12.00
CA GLY A 1161 13.77 -31.15 -11.12
C GLY A 1161 14.72 -32.26 -10.68
N ASP A 1162 15.94 -31.89 -10.34
CA ASP A 1162 16.94 -32.78 -9.76
C ASP A 1162 16.74 -33.01 -8.25
N ALA A 1163 17.71 -33.62 -7.58
CA ALA A 1163 17.68 -33.88 -6.14
C ALA A 1163 17.63 -32.60 -5.27
N PHE A 1164 17.93 -31.44 -5.84
CA PHE A 1164 17.76 -30.12 -5.22
C PHE A 1164 16.52 -29.40 -5.71
N GLY A 1165 15.63 -30.06 -6.46
CA GLY A 1165 14.42 -29.48 -7.05
C GLY A 1165 14.66 -28.52 -8.23
N LEU A 1166 15.92 -28.26 -8.57
CA LEU A 1166 16.29 -27.33 -9.64
C LEU A 1166 16.12 -28.01 -11.01
N PRO A 1167 15.75 -27.29 -12.08
CA PRO A 1167 15.48 -27.89 -13.38
C PRO A 1167 16.54 -28.87 -13.85
N VAL A 1168 16.14 -30.01 -14.41
CA VAL A 1168 17.06 -30.93 -15.08
C VAL A 1168 17.43 -30.33 -16.45
N THR A 1169 18.72 -30.16 -16.70
CA THR A 1169 19.22 -29.42 -17.88
C THR A 1169 20.14 -30.24 -18.78
N ASP A 1170 20.44 -31.48 -18.38
CA ASP A 1170 21.38 -32.37 -19.03
C ASP A 1170 20.71 -33.72 -19.32
N GLY A 1171 20.97 -34.30 -20.50
CA GLY A 1171 20.60 -35.69 -20.79
C GLY A 1171 19.10 -35.99 -20.86
N VAL A 1172 18.24 -34.97 -21.00
CA VAL A 1172 16.78 -35.14 -21.15
C VAL A 1172 16.23 -34.29 -22.30
N THR A 1173 15.36 -34.87 -23.13
CA THR A 1173 14.58 -34.16 -24.15
C THR A 1173 13.09 -34.52 -24.06
N TYR A 1174 12.22 -33.63 -24.55
CA TYR A 1174 10.77 -33.78 -24.48
C TYR A 1174 10.15 -33.83 -25.88
N GLY A 1175 9.08 -34.61 -26.05
CA GLY A 1175 8.30 -34.66 -27.30
C GLY A 1175 8.46 -35.96 -28.10
N PHE A 1176 7.92 -35.96 -29.32
CA PHE A 1176 7.69 -37.16 -30.15
C PHE A 1176 8.62 -37.29 -31.39
N GLY A 1177 9.79 -36.64 -31.38
CA GLY A 1177 10.69 -36.51 -32.55
C GLY A 1177 10.15 -35.51 -33.60
N GLN A 1178 10.99 -34.87 -34.45
CA GLN A 1178 12.45 -34.87 -34.58
C GLN A 1178 13.17 -33.98 -33.56
#